data_AF-D1J7F8-F1
#
_entry.id   AF-D1J7F8-F1
#
_cell.length_a   1.000
_cell.length_b   1.000
_cell.length_c   1.000
_cell.angle_alpha   90.00
_cell.angle_beta   90.00
_cell.angle_gamma   90.00
#
_symmetry.space_group_name_H-M   'P 1'
#
loop_
_entity.id
_entity.type
_entity.pdbx_description
1 polymer ?
#
loop_
_entity_poly.entity_id
_entity_poly.type
_entity_poly.pdbx_seq_one_letter_code
_entity_poly.pdbx_strand_id
1 'polypeptide(L)'
;MEASYTPYEQEKDPLKEFGRNLTELATQNKLEPVINRDEEIRSLVRILSRKTKNNPVLVGEPGVGKTAIVEGLARKIVENQVPENLKGKQLIEIDLPALVAGTQYRGQFEERLKKVLKKIDEANGEIILFIDEIHMIIGAGGTGDSNMDAANILKPMMARGQLHLIGATTLDEYRKYIEKDPALERRMQKILISEPSIEDTITILRGIKERFEAYHEVKIDDSAIVSAANLSARYIADRFLPDKAIDLIDEAASNIKTEMNYLPEPLEKINYQIARLEIEKAALTNDSETKQTAIKNKERILEIDKELNTLKLQKVDLEKRWKQEKEDIQKFSSIKENIEELNRKLPLLQSEGKYVEASKIMYVLVPELIKTRDELEQKIQSRKNRLIKEVVDAEEVADIVSKWTNIPINRLLENQKQKILNLSETLKKRVKGQDQAIELISDAIKRSKANINDPNRPIGSFLFLGPTGVGKTELAKSLAEALFDDENHIVRLDMSEYMEKHSVSKLIGSPPGYIGYDNGGQLTEKIRQNPYSIVLFDEIEKANSDVLNILLQILDNGTLTDSTGRVVNFKNTIIIMTSNIGSSEIINKSLTIDGVRALLLRSFRPEFINRIDEIVPFNPLSPAVVCDIVKLELSKLKKRVINNHNLVINFDDKIVKFVADNAYDSAFGARPIKRYIQKNIENKLAMEIIKGNLVEGDVALLTVSNNNVIELQTNN
;
A
#
# COMPACT_ATOMS: atom_id res chain seq x y z
N MET A 1 -48.18 51.88 16.36
CA MET A 1 -47.76 51.22 15.12
C MET A 1 -46.36 51.73 14.79
N GLU A 2 -45.34 51.13 15.39
CA GLU A 2 -43.95 51.35 14.99
C GLU A 2 -43.66 50.35 13.86
N ALA A 3 -43.39 50.88 12.66
CA ALA A 3 -42.99 50.08 11.52
C ALA A 3 -41.58 49.54 11.79
N SER A 4 -41.45 48.22 11.93
CA SER A 4 -40.16 47.55 12.01
C SER A 4 -39.44 47.67 10.66
N TYR A 5 -38.45 48.55 10.60
CA TYR A 5 -37.52 48.64 9.49
C TYR A 5 -36.56 47.45 9.59
N THR A 6 -36.79 46.39 8.81
CA THR A 6 -35.78 45.36 8.58
C THR A 6 -34.79 45.92 7.56
N PRO A 7 -33.48 46.03 7.88
CA PRO A 7 -32.50 46.42 6.89
C PRO A 7 -32.47 45.37 5.78
N TYR A 8 -32.44 45.79 4.52
CA TYR A 8 -32.11 44.91 3.40
C TYR A 8 -30.78 44.21 3.72
N GLU A 9 -30.79 42.88 3.88
CA GLU A 9 -29.56 42.10 3.83
C GLU A 9 -28.90 42.38 2.47
N GLN A 10 -27.68 42.92 2.48
CA GLN A 10 -26.89 43.04 1.26
C GLN A 10 -26.76 41.64 0.65
N GLU A 11 -27.29 41.44 -0.57
CA GLU A 11 -27.10 40.19 -1.32
C GLU A 11 -25.61 39.85 -1.32
N LYS A 12 -25.26 38.74 -0.66
CA LYS A 12 -23.89 38.23 -0.64
C LYS A 12 -23.45 37.95 -2.07
N ASP A 13 -22.20 38.30 -2.38
CA ASP A 13 -21.62 38.04 -3.69
C ASP A 13 -21.59 36.53 -3.98
N PRO A 14 -22.32 36.04 -4.99
CA PRO A 14 -22.38 34.61 -5.32
C PRO A 14 -21.00 34.00 -5.60
N LEU A 15 -20.06 34.79 -6.12
CA LEU A 15 -18.69 34.32 -6.39
C LEU A 15 -17.87 34.08 -5.11
N LYS A 16 -18.18 34.80 -4.03
CA LYS A 16 -17.55 34.59 -2.71
C LYS A 16 -18.23 33.50 -1.91
N GLU A 17 -19.53 33.27 -2.14
CA GLU A 17 -20.31 32.23 -1.46
C GLU A 17 -20.05 30.84 -2.05
N PHE A 18 -19.99 30.75 -3.38
CA PHE A 18 -19.88 29.47 -4.11
C PHE A 18 -18.56 29.29 -4.85
N GLY A 19 -17.58 30.16 -4.59
CA GLY A 19 -16.29 30.12 -5.30
C GLY A 19 -15.10 30.53 -4.45
N ARG A 20 -13.93 30.12 -4.92
CA ARG A 20 -12.62 30.38 -4.31
C ARG A 20 -11.74 31.14 -5.29
N ASN A 21 -11.30 32.34 -4.91
CA ASN A 21 -10.46 33.17 -5.76
C ASN A 21 -8.98 32.73 -5.67
N LEU A 22 -8.53 31.98 -6.66
CA LEU A 22 -7.16 31.46 -6.73
C LEU A 22 -6.14 32.59 -6.93
N THR A 23 -6.46 33.62 -7.70
CA THR A 23 -5.58 34.79 -7.87
C THR A 23 -5.38 35.57 -6.57
N GLU A 24 -6.40 35.70 -5.73
CA GLU A 24 -6.28 36.33 -4.42
C GLU A 24 -5.40 35.49 -3.47
N LEU A 25 -5.58 34.17 -3.48
CA LEU A 25 -4.75 33.25 -2.71
C LEU A 25 -3.30 33.24 -3.19
N ALA A 26 -3.06 33.42 -4.49
CA ALA A 26 -1.74 33.56 -5.07
C ALA A 26 -1.06 34.85 -4.57
N THR A 27 -1.76 35.98 -4.56
CA THR A 27 -1.25 37.26 -4.01
C THR A 27 -0.90 37.15 -2.52
N GLN A 28 -1.66 36.34 -1.76
CA GLN A 28 -1.39 36.05 -0.35
C GLN A 28 -0.31 34.97 -0.12
N ASN A 29 0.32 34.45 -1.18
CA ASN A 29 1.29 33.34 -1.15
C ASN A 29 0.76 32.05 -0.49
N LYS A 30 -0.55 31.86 -0.44
CA LYS A 30 -1.19 30.69 0.18
C LYS A 30 -1.20 29.45 -0.72
N LEU A 31 -1.25 29.63 -2.04
CA LEU A 31 -1.19 28.51 -2.98
C LEU A 31 0.15 27.77 -2.90
N GLU A 32 0.18 26.48 -3.21
CA GLU A 32 1.41 25.68 -3.24
C GLU A 32 2.33 26.06 -4.40
N PRO A 33 3.66 25.87 -4.26
CA PRO A 33 4.55 26.00 -5.40
C PRO A 33 4.27 24.88 -6.40
N VAL A 34 4.17 25.25 -7.67
CA VAL A 34 3.95 24.30 -8.76
C VAL A 34 5.30 23.99 -9.39
N ILE A 35 5.72 22.73 -9.29
CA ILE A 35 7.03 22.27 -9.75
C ILE A 35 6.84 21.42 -11.00
N ASN A 36 7.68 21.66 -12.01
CA ASN A 36 7.79 20.85 -13.22
C ASN A 36 6.49 20.66 -14.04
N ARG A 37 5.65 21.71 -14.12
CA ARG A 37 4.41 21.75 -14.93
C ARG A 37 4.34 22.95 -15.89
N ASP A 38 5.49 23.48 -16.28
CA ASP A 38 5.55 24.70 -17.10
C ASP A 38 4.96 24.53 -18.51
N GLU A 39 5.04 23.34 -19.11
CA GLU A 39 4.51 23.10 -20.46
C GLU A 39 2.98 23.08 -20.48
N GLU A 40 2.36 22.46 -19.48
CA GLU A 40 0.91 22.42 -19.30
C GLU A 40 0.38 23.82 -18.99
N ILE A 41 1.05 24.59 -18.12
CA ILE A 41 0.69 25.98 -17.83
C ILE A 41 0.84 26.85 -19.09
N ARG A 42 1.94 26.73 -19.85
CA ARG A 42 2.10 27.43 -21.14
C ARG A 42 1.00 27.06 -22.13
N SER A 43 0.56 25.81 -22.12
CA SER A 43 -0.54 25.34 -22.97
C SER A 43 -1.88 25.93 -22.55
N LEU A 44 -2.17 26.04 -21.25
CA LEU A 44 -3.34 26.76 -20.74
C LEU A 44 -3.35 28.21 -21.22
N VAL A 45 -2.26 28.95 -21.01
CA VAL A 45 -2.11 30.35 -21.43
C VAL A 45 -2.37 30.52 -22.93
N ARG A 46 -1.75 29.66 -23.75
CA ARG A 46 -1.91 29.67 -25.20
C ARG A 46 -3.34 29.38 -25.62
N ILE A 47 -4.02 28.43 -24.99
CA ILE A 47 -5.40 28.06 -25.33
C ILE A 47 -6.38 29.16 -24.92
N LEU A 48 -6.26 29.70 -23.71
CA LEU A 48 -7.10 30.81 -23.23
C LEU A 48 -6.98 32.06 -24.11
N SER A 49 -5.85 32.22 -24.80
CA SER A 49 -5.59 33.33 -25.73
C SER A 49 -6.11 33.11 -27.15
N ARG A 50 -6.70 31.94 -27.46
CA ARG A 50 -7.23 31.66 -28.81
C ARG A 50 -8.55 32.37 -29.03
N LYS A 51 -8.86 32.66 -30.31
CA LYS A 51 -10.18 33.14 -30.74
C LYS A 51 -11.27 32.07 -30.73
N THR A 52 -10.89 30.81 -30.96
CA THR A 52 -11.80 29.64 -31.01
C THR A 52 -11.16 28.46 -30.31
N LYS A 53 -11.96 27.57 -29.73
CA LYS A 53 -11.47 26.48 -28.85
C LYS A 53 -10.58 27.04 -27.73
N ASN A 54 -11.09 28.06 -27.06
CA ASN A 54 -10.37 28.85 -26.06
C ASN A 54 -10.67 28.43 -24.61
N ASN A 55 -11.44 27.36 -24.41
CA ASN A 55 -11.71 26.79 -23.09
C ASN A 55 -10.86 25.53 -22.94
N PRO A 56 -9.73 25.56 -22.21
CA PRO A 56 -8.94 24.36 -22.00
C PRO A 56 -9.67 23.37 -21.07
N VAL A 57 -9.47 22.07 -21.33
CA VAL A 57 -9.91 21.00 -20.44
C VAL A 57 -8.70 20.13 -20.10
N LEU A 58 -8.33 20.14 -18.83
CA LEU A 58 -7.30 19.32 -18.22
C LEU A 58 -7.83 17.89 -18.07
N VAL A 59 -7.26 16.95 -18.82
CA VAL A 59 -7.70 15.55 -18.87
C VAL A 59 -6.58 14.66 -18.36
N GLY A 60 -6.80 13.98 -17.24
CA GLY A 60 -5.85 13.05 -16.64
C GLY A 60 -6.50 12.27 -15.50
N GLU A 61 -5.76 11.36 -14.88
CA GLU A 61 -6.28 10.60 -13.74
C GLU A 61 -6.38 11.46 -12.47
N PRO A 62 -7.16 11.07 -11.45
CA PRO A 62 -7.18 11.76 -10.17
C PRO A 62 -5.79 11.78 -9.51
N GLY A 63 -5.43 12.90 -8.87
CA GLY A 63 -4.16 13.01 -8.13
C GLY A 63 -2.94 13.40 -8.96
N VAL A 64 -3.01 13.47 -10.30
CA VAL A 64 -1.84 13.86 -11.15
C VAL A 64 -1.43 15.34 -11.06
N GLY A 65 -2.20 16.16 -10.34
CA GLY A 65 -1.92 17.60 -10.15
C GLY A 65 -2.64 18.53 -11.12
N LYS A 66 -3.87 18.21 -11.57
CA LYS A 66 -4.65 19.09 -12.46
C LYS A 66 -4.93 20.46 -11.82
N THR A 67 -5.38 20.46 -10.57
CA THR A 67 -5.65 21.67 -9.78
C THR A 67 -4.38 22.47 -9.55
N ALA A 68 -3.25 21.80 -9.27
CA ALA A 68 -1.94 22.46 -9.14
C ALA A 68 -1.54 23.22 -10.40
N ILE A 69 -1.80 22.69 -11.61
CA ILE A 69 -1.52 23.41 -12.86
C ILE A 69 -2.34 24.72 -12.95
N VAL A 70 -3.60 24.71 -12.49
CA VAL A 70 -4.47 25.88 -12.45
C VAL A 70 -4.01 26.90 -11.41
N GLU A 71 -3.60 26.45 -10.23
CA GLU A 71 -2.96 27.30 -9.22
C GLU A 71 -1.67 27.95 -9.74
N GLY A 72 -0.89 27.22 -10.53
CA GLY A 72 0.32 27.74 -11.18
C GLY A 72 0.02 28.83 -12.21
N LEU A 73 -1.09 28.69 -12.95
CA LEU A 73 -1.58 29.76 -13.81
C LEU A 73 -1.98 30.99 -12.99
N ALA A 74 -2.67 30.82 -11.85
CA ALA A 74 -3.06 31.93 -10.97
C ALA A 74 -1.83 32.74 -10.51
N ARG A 75 -0.76 32.05 -10.10
CA ARG A 75 0.52 32.67 -9.75
C ARG A 75 1.12 33.44 -10.91
N LYS A 76 1.20 32.85 -12.11
CA LYS A 76 1.75 33.55 -13.28
C LYS A 76 0.96 34.80 -13.67
N ILE A 77 -0.36 34.81 -13.45
CA ILE A 77 -1.20 35.98 -13.67
C ILE A 77 -0.80 37.10 -12.69
N VAL A 78 -0.68 36.79 -11.40
CA VAL A 78 -0.27 37.75 -10.35
C VAL A 78 1.15 38.28 -10.57
N GLU A 79 2.07 37.41 -10.99
CA GLU A 79 3.47 37.76 -11.31
C GLU A 79 3.62 38.50 -12.65
N ASN A 80 2.52 38.77 -13.37
CA ASN A 80 2.52 39.37 -14.71
C ASN A 80 3.34 38.59 -15.76
N GLN A 81 3.53 37.28 -15.57
CA GLN A 81 4.19 36.35 -16.49
C GLN A 81 3.22 35.72 -17.51
N VAL A 82 2.19 36.49 -17.90
CA VAL A 82 1.19 36.09 -18.90
C VAL A 82 1.06 37.18 -19.96
N PRO A 83 0.55 36.87 -21.16
CA PRO A 83 0.33 37.87 -22.20
C PRO A 83 -0.72 38.91 -21.75
N GLU A 84 -0.68 40.10 -22.36
CA GLU A 84 -1.49 41.26 -21.96
C GLU A 84 -3.00 40.95 -21.84
N ASN A 85 -3.53 40.07 -22.67
CA ASN A 85 -4.93 39.66 -22.65
C ASN A 85 -5.34 38.83 -21.42
N LEU A 86 -4.38 38.37 -20.61
CA LEU A 86 -4.62 37.61 -19.37
C LEU A 86 -4.14 38.34 -18.12
N LYS A 87 -3.42 39.46 -18.26
CA LYS A 87 -2.98 40.26 -17.12
C LYS A 87 -4.17 40.86 -16.39
N GLY A 88 -4.12 40.86 -15.06
CA GLY A 88 -5.17 41.42 -14.20
C GLY A 88 -6.47 40.63 -14.15
N LYS A 89 -6.59 39.49 -14.88
CA LYS A 89 -7.77 38.63 -14.79
C LYS A 89 -7.84 37.91 -13.46
N GLN A 90 -9.06 37.66 -12.98
CA GLN A 90 -9.30 36.87 -11.78
C GLN A 90 -9.55 35.41 -12.15
N LEU A 91 -8.93 34.48 -11.44
CA LEU A 91 -9.17 33.04 -11.58
C LEU A 91 -9.99 32.55 -10.40
N ILE A 92 -11.21 32.08 -10.66
CA ILE A 92 -12.17 31.67 -9.63
C ILE A 92 -12.51 30.20 -9.84
N GLU A 93 -12.26 29.39 -8.82
CA GLU A 93 -12.68 27.99 -8.72
C GLU A 93 -14.12 27.91 -8.20
N ILE A 94 -14.98 27.12 -8.83
CA ILE A 94 -16.33 26.84 -8.32
C ILE A 94 -16.28 25.66 -7.35
N ASP A 95 -16.91 25.82 -6.19
CA ASP A 95 -17.18 24.73 -5.25
C ASP A 95 -18.54 24.08 -5.60
N LEU A 96 -18.49 22.94 -6.28
CA LEU A 96 -19.69 22.17 -6.65
C LEU A 96 -20.46 21.62 -5.44
N PRO A 97 -19.80 21.03 -4.42
CA PRO A 97 -20.45 20.69 -3.16
C PRO A 97 -21.25 21.85 -2.54
N ALA A 98 -20.68 23.06 -2.48
CA ALA A 98 -21.38 24.22 -1.92
C ALA A 98 -22.63 24.62 -2.72
N LEU A 99 -22.60 24.48 -4.05
CA LEU A 99 -23.77 24.74 -4.90
C LEU A 99 -24.89 23.72 -4.67
N VAL A 100 -24.55 22.45 -4.41
CA VAL A 100 -25.50 21.36 -4.16
C VAL A 100 -26.01 21.35 -2.71
N ALA A 101 -25.19 21.77 -1.75
CA ALA A 101 -25.51 21.76 -0.32
C ALA A 101 -26.80 22.55 0.00
N GLY A 102 -27.72 21.90 0.70
CA GLY A 102 -29.01 22.49 1.10
C GLY A 102 -30.01 22.69 -0.04
N THR A 103 -29.79 22.11 -1.22
CA THR A 103 -30.78 22.11 -2.30
C THR A 103 -31.74 20.92 -2.15
N GLN A 104 -33.03 21.18 -1.96
CA GLN A 104 -34.06 20.12 -1.91
C GLN A 104 -34.61 19.79 -3.31
N TYR A 105 -34.41 20.70 -4.27
CA TYR A 105 -34.95 20.61 -5.62
C TYR A 105 -33.91 21.03 -6.65
N ARG A 106 -33.82 20.29 -7.77
CA ARG A 106 -32.93 20.54 -8.92
C ARG A 106 -32.90 22.01 -9.38
N GLY A 107 -34.05 22.68 -9.36
CA GLY A 107 -34.18 24.08 -9.78
C GLY A 107 -33.35 25.07 -8.96
N GLN A 108 -33.11 24.79 -7.68
CA GLN A 108 -32.35 25.69 -6.80
C GLN A 108 -30.85 25.71 -7.17
N PHE A 109 -30.29 24.57 -7.55
CA PHE A 109 -28.92 24.50 -8.06
C PHE A 109 -28.77 25.27 -9.37
N GLU A 110 -29.68 25.04 -10.32
CA GLU A 110 -29.65 25.76 -11.60
C GLU A 110 -29.80 27.28 -11.40
N GLU A 111 -30.61 27.71 -10.43
CA GLU A 111 -30.74 29.13 -10.07
C GLU A 111 -29.45 29.70 -9.47
N ARG A 112 -28.81 28.99 -8.53
CA ARG A 112 -27.51 29.39 -7.95
C ARG A 112 -26.43 29.48 -9.01
N LEU A 113 -26.32 28.47 -9.89
CA LEU A 113 -25.36 28.48 -10.98
C LEU A 113 -25.64 29.62 -11.97
N LYS A 114 -26.91 29.92 -12.27
CA LYS A 114 -27.27 31.09 -13.09
C LYS A 114 -26.85 32.40 -12.43
N LYS A 115 -26.97 32.55 -11.11
CA LYS A 115 -26.50 33.75 -10.38
C LYS A 115 -24.99 33.92 -10.52
N VAL A 116 -24.21 32.84 -10.34
CA VAL A 116 -22.76 32.83 -10.53
C VAL A 116 -22.39 33.19 -11.97
N LEU A 117 -23.01 32.55 -12.96
CA LEU A 117 -22.73 32.81 -14.38
C LEU A 117 -23.13 34.23 -14.80
N LYS A 118 -24.22 34.77 -14.26
CA LYS A 118 -24.62 36.17 -14.51
C LYS A 118 -23.56 37.15 -14.02
N LYS A 119 -22.97 36.92 -12.84
CA LYS A 119 -21.85 37.73 -12.34
C LYS A 119 -20.62 37.66 -13.23
N ILE A 120 -20.34 36.49 -13.80
CA ILE A 120 -19.22 36.30 -14.73
C ILE A 120 -19.48 37.04 -16.05
N ASP A 121 -20.73 37.04 -16.54
CA ASP A 121 -21.13 37.82 -17.74
C ASP A 121 -21.00 39.33 -17.49
N GLU A 122 -21.45 39.81 -16.33
CA GLU A 122 -21.33 41.21 -15.89
C GLU A 122 -19.86 41.67 -15.81
N ALA A 123 -18.93 40.75 -15.51
CA ALA A 123 -17.49 41.02 -15.43
C ALA A 123 -16.79 41.14 -16.79
N ASN A 124 -17.50 41.04 -17.92
CA ASN A 124 -17.00 41.30 -19.28
C ASN A 124 -15.65 40.63 -19.63
N GLY A 125 -15.46 39.38 -19.19
CA GLY A 125 -14.28 38.58 -19.52
C GLY A 125 -13.06 38.82 -18.65
N GLU A 126 -13.17 39.59 -17.56
CA GLU A 126 -12.13 39.73 -16.52
C GLU A 126 -11.99 38.47 -15.66
N ILE A 127 -13.02 37.63 -15.60
CA ILE A 127 -13.04 36.40 -14.80
C ILE A 127 -12.79 35.18 -15.69
N ILE A 128 -11.87 34.32 -15.24
CA ILE A 128 -11.65 32.97 -15.74
C ILE A 128 -12.23 32.01 -14.72
N LEU A 129 -13.11 31.12 -15.17
CA LEU A 129 -13.77 30.13 -14.34
C LEU A 129 -13.02 28.81 -14.35
N PHE A 130 -12.69 28.26 -13.19
CA PHE A 130 -12.21 26.89 -13.05
C PHE A 130 -13.30 26.00 -12.47
N ILE A 131 -13.53 24.87 -13.12
CA ILE A 131 -14.47 23.83 -12.67
C ILE A 131 -13.70 22.52 -12.62
N ASP A 132 -13.40 22.06 -11.41
CA ASP A 132 -12.97 20.68 -11.21
C ASP A 132 -14.16 19.73 -11.39
N GLU A 133 -13.87 18.51 -11.84
CA GLU A 133 -14.90 17.51 -12.15
C GLU A 133 -16.03 18.03 -13.07
N ILE A 134 -15.66 18.77 -14.13
CA ILE A 134 -16.61 19.45 -15.02
C ILE A 134 -17.69 18.52 -15.63
N HIS A 135 -17.38 17.23 -15.73
CA HIS A 135 -18.32 16.21 -16.19
C HIS A 135 -19.55 16.07 -15.30
N MET A 136 -19.49 16.42 -14.01
CA MET A 136 -20.65 16.40 -13.10
C MET A 136 -21.76 17.36 -13.55
N ILE A 137 -21.37 18.47 -14.18
CA ILE A 137 -22.30 19.52 -14.64
C ILE A 137 -22.77 19.26 -16.08
N ILE A 138 -21.96 18.53 -16.86
CA ILE A 138 -22.16 18.31 -18.31
C ILE A 138 -22.81 16.95 -18.61
N GLY A 139 -22.55 15.93 -17.81
CA GLY A 139 -22.73 14.51 -18.17
C GLY A 139 -24.03 13.84 -17.70
N ALA A 140 -24.97 14.58 -17.13
CA ALA A 140 -26.16 14.03 -16.51
C ALA A 140 -27.27 13.51 -17.46
N GLY A 141 -27.06 13.51 -18.78
CA GLY A 141 -28.09 13.22 -19.78
C GLY A 141 -28.42 11.73 -20.05
N GLY A 142 -28.01 10.79 -19.19
CA GLY A 142 -28.21 9.34 -19.38
C GLY A 142 -29.12 8.71 -18.33
N THR A 143 -30.13 7.98 -18.79
CA THR A 143 -31.16 7.20 -18.07
C THR A 143 -30.80 6.78 -16.64
N GLY A 144 -31.17 7.62 -15.66
CA GLY A 144 -31.09 7.36 -14.24
C GLY A 144 -31.66 8.57 -13.48
N ASP A 145 -32.52 8.33 -12.50
CA ASP A 145 -33.38 9.31 -11.79
C ASP A 145 -32.63 10.38 -10.95
N SER A 146 -31.32 10.59 -11.14
CA SER A 146 -30.48 11.27 -10.15
C SER A 146 -29.55 12.39 -10.62
N ASN A 147 -29.58 12.87 -11.87
CA ASN A 147 -28.46 13.71 -12.37
C ASN A 147 -28.86 15.10 -12.92
N MET A 148 -28.01 16.10 -12.66
CA MET A 148 -28.21 17.54 -12.90
C MET A 148 -27.54 17.99 -14.21
N ASP A 149 -28.29 18.46 -15.22
CA ASP A 149 -27.71 18.90 -16.51
C ASP A 149 -27.68 20.42 -16.65
N ALA A 150 -26.51 21.02 -16.47
CA ALA A 150 -26.27 22.45 -16.65
C ALA A 150 -25.49 22.78 -17.94
N ALA A 151 -25.25 21.79 -18.81
CA ALA A 151 -24.61 22.01 -20.11
C ALA A 151 -25.40 23.01 -20.97
N ASN A 152 -26.73 22.99 -20.87
CA ASN A 152 -27.62 23.90 -21.60
C ASN A 152 -27.47 25.37 -21.18
N ILE A 153 -26.97 25.64 -19.97
CA ILE A 153 -26.73 26.99 -19.47
C ILE A 153 -25.35 27.50 -19.93
N LEU A 154 -24.35 26.62 -19.95
CA LEU A 154 -22.96 26.96 -20.31
C LEU A 154 -22.78 27.16 -21.82
N LYS A 155 -23.39 26.30 -22.66
CA LYS A 155 -23.23 26.30 -24.13
C LYS A 155 -23.49 27.68 -24.78
N PRO A 156 -24.58 28.40 -24.47
CA PRO A 156 -24.84 29.71 -25.07
C PRO A 156 -23.77 30.75 -24.74
N MET A 157 -23.29 30.80 -23.49
CA MET A 157 -22.26 31.76 -23.06
C MET A 157 -20.90 31.46 -23.69
N MET A 158 -20.54 30.18 -23.78
CA MET A 158 -19.33 29.74 -24.49
C MET A 158 -19.42 30.05 -26.00
N ALA A 159 -20.61 29.93 -26.60
CA ALA A 159 -20.82 30.24 -28.02
C ALA A 159 -20.67 31.74 -28.32
N ARG A 160 -21.09 32.60 -27.39
CA ARG A 160 -20.95 34.06 -27.48
C ARG A 160 -19.56 34.57 -27.08
N GLY A 161 -18.69 33.71 -26.53
CA GLY A 161 -17.35 34.09 -26.07
C GLY A 161 -17.35 34.90 -24.77
N GLN A 162 -18.47 34.91 -24.04
CA GLN A 162 -18.61 35.63 -22.77
C GLN A 162 -17.99 34.87 -21.59
N LEU A 163 -17.85 33.56 -21.72
CA LEU A 163 -17.30 32.68 -20.68
C LEU A 163 -15.90 32.18 -21.07
N HIS A 164 -14.91 32.43 -20.23
CA HIS A 164 -13.60 31.78 -20.26
C HIS A 164 -13.58 30.72 -19.16
N LEU A 165 -13.42 29.45 -19.55
CA LEU A 165 -13.52 28.33 -18.64
C LEU A 165 -12.33 27.37 -18.79
N ILE A 166 -11.79 26.94 -17.65
CA ILE A 166 -10.87 25.83 -17.50
C ILE A 166 -11.64 24.68 -16.85
N GLY A 167 -11.75 23.55 -17.53
CA GLY A 167 -12.34 22.33 -16.95
C GLY A 167 -11.27 21.34 -16.52
N ALA A 168 -11.54 20.51 -15.52
CA ALA A 168 -10.76 19.31 -15.23
C ALA A 168 -11.67 18.07 -15.12
N THR A 169 -11.20 16.93 -15.65
CA THR A 169 -11.96 15.66 -15.66
C THR A 169 -11.05 14.47 -15.96
N THR A 170 -11.54 13.24 -15.86
CA THR A 170 -10.81 12.03 -16.30
C THR A 170 -10.94 11.80 -17.80
N LEU A 171 -10.08 10.94 -18.36
CA LEU A 171 -10.13 10.62 -19.79
C LEU A 171 -11.44 9.95 -20.20
N ASP A 172 -11.97 9.07 -19.35
CA ASP A 172 -13.19 8.32 -19.62
C ASP A 172 -14.43 9.22 -19.59
N GLU A 173 -14.52 10.12 -18.62
CA GLU A 173 -15.56 11.13 -18.54
C GLU A 173 -15.50 12.11 -19.72
N TYR A 174 -14.31 12.57 -20.09
CA TYR A 174 -14.12 13.44 -21.25
C TYR A 174 -14.69 12.80 -22.52
N ARG A 175 -14.31 11.54 -22.77
CA ARG A 175 -14.82 10.75 -23.91
C ARG A 175 -16.32 10.55 -23.86
N LYS A 176 -16.87 10.30 -22.67
CA LYS A 176 -18.29 9.99 -22.48
C LYS A 176 -19.19 11.23 -22.63
N TYR A 177 -18.77 12.37 -22.12
CA TYR A 177 -19.66 13.53 -21.93
C TYR A 177 -19.27 14.77 -22.73
N ILE A 178 -17.99 14.97 -23.07
CA ILE A 178 -17.53 16.18 -23.78
C ILE A 178 -17.26 15.87 -25.26
N GLU A 179 -16.53 14.80 -25.56
CA GLU A 179 -16.13 14.43 -26.92
C GLU A 179 -17.32 14.01 -27.78
N LYS A 180 -18.37 13.43 -27.16
CA LYS A 180 -19.61 13.06 -27.86
C LYS A 180 -20.52 14.25 -28.19
N ASP A 181 -20.31 15.41 -27.58
CA ASP A 181 -21.13 16.61 -27.79
C ASP A 181 -20.43 17.59 -28.76
N PRO A 182 -20.90 17.73 -30.01
CA PRO A 182 -20.25 18.59 -31.01
C PRO A 182 -20.25 20.07 -30.65
N ALA A 183 -21.13 20.54 -29.76
CA ALA A 183 -21.14 21.94 -29.33
C ALA A 183 -20.00 22.21 -28.35
N LEU A 184 -19.75 21.29 -27.42
CA LEU A 184 -18.67 21.40 -26.43
C LEU A 184 -17.31 21.14 -27.07
N GLU A 185 -17.18 20.12 -27.92
CA GLU A 185 -15.94 19.77 -28.62
C GLU A 185 -15.39 20.92 -29.50
N ARG A 186 -16.29 21.77 -30.03
CA ARG A 186 -15.93 22.96 -30.83
C ARG A 186 -15.48 24.16 -30.00
N ARG A 187 -15.67 24.12 -28.67
CA ARG A 187 -15.34 25.23 -27.75
C ARG A 187 -14.28 24.84 -26.73
N MET A 188 -14.13 23.55 -26.46
CA MET A 188 -13.16 23.00 -25.54
C MET A 188 -11.93 22.46 -26.27
N GLN A 189 -10.77 22.61 -25.65
CA GLN A 189 -9.51 22.05 -26.12
C GLN A 189 -8.93 21.13 -25.06
N LYS A 190 -8.77 19.84 -25.39
CA LYS A 190 -8.14 18.85 -24.51
C LYS A 190 -6.66 19.17 -24.30
N ILE A 191 -6.22 19.15 -23.04
CA ILE A 191 -4.83 19.10 -22.60
C ILE A 191 -4.67 17.79 -21.81
N LEU A 192 -3.88 16.86 -22.32
CA LEU A 192 -3.61 15.60 -21.63
C LEU A 192 -2.57 15.84 -20.54
N ILE A 193 -2.87 15.43 -19.31
CA ILE A 193 -1.94 15.46 -18.18
C ILE A 193 -1.57 14.03 -17.83
N SER A 194 -0.29 13.74 -17.93
CA SER A 194 0.27 12.47 -17.52
C SER A 194 0.71 12.48 -16.06
N GLU A 195 0.68 11.30 -15.46
CA GLU A 195 1.36 11.02 -14.19
C GLU A 195 2.86 11.40 -14.31
N PRO A 196 3.43 12.14 -13.36
CA PRO A 196 4.84 12.49 -13.36
C PRO A 196 5.72 11.26 -13.15
N SER A 197 6.98 11.33 -13.60
CA SER A 197 7.94 10.27 -13.29
C SER A 197 8.31 10.24 -11.80
N ILE A 198 9.00 9.18 -11.37
CA ILE A 198 9.52 9.08 -10.00
C ILE A 198 10.49 10.24 -9.71
N GLU A 199 11.37 10.59 -10.66
CA GLU A 199 12.31 11.71 -10.52
C GLU A 199 11.61 13.06 -10.42
N ASP A 200 10.57 13.26 -11.24
CA ASP A 200 9.75 14.47 -11.19
C ASP A 200 9.00 14.57 -9.86
N THR A 201 8.48 13.44 -9.35
CA THR A 201 7.80 13.38 -8.06
C THR A 201 8.76 13.71 -6.91
N ILE A 202 9.98 13.19 -6.92
CA ILE A 202 11.01 13.55 -5.92
C ILE A 202 11.27 15.06 -5.97
N THR A 203 11.32 15.65 -7.16
CA THR A 203 11.52 17.09 -7.34
C THR A 203 10.32 17.91 -6.82
N ILE A 204 9.10 17.44 -7.06
CA ILE A 204 7.86 18.02 -6.52
C ILE A 204 7.88 17.97 -4.98
N LEU A 205 8.14 16.80 -4.40
CA LEU A 205 8.22 16.60 -2.95
C LEU A 205 9.29 17.49 -2.29
N ARG A 206 10.46 17.64 -2.92
CA ARG A 206 11.50 18.58 -2.46
C ARG A 206 11.04 20.03 -2.50
N GLY A 207 10.24 20.42 -3.49
CA GLY A 207 9.71 21.77 -3.62
C GLY A 207 8.63 22.12 -2.59
N ILE A 208 7.85 21.14 -2.13
CA ILE A 208 6.83 21.33 -1.09
C ILE A 208 7.33 21.02 0.33
N LYS A 209 8.50 20.38 0.46
CA LYS A 209 9.11 19.94 1.72
C LYS A 209 9.05 20.99 2.83
N GLU A 210 9.51 22.20 2.56
CA GLU A 210 9.61 23.26 3.58
C GLU A 210 8.24 23.58 4.20
N ARG A 211 7.17 23.58 3.38
CA ARG A 211 5.80 23.83 3.85
C ARG A 211 5.25 22.70 4.71
N PHE A 212 5.53 21.44 4.35
CA PHE A 212 5.12 20.29 5.15
C PHE A 212 5.86 20.25 6.48
N GLU A 213 7.17 20.53 6.48
CA GLU A 213 7.95 20.66 7.71
C GLU A 213 7.40 21.75 8.63
N ALA A 214 7.02 22.91 8.08
CA ALA A 214 6.45 24.01 8.85
C ALA A 214 5.05 23.68 9.39
N TYR A 215 4.18 23.08 8.58
CA TYR A 215 2.81 22.72 8.98
C TYR A 215 2.78 21.64 10.08
N HIS A 216 3.59 20.59 9.91
CA HIS A 216 3.65 19.48 10.87
C HIS A 216 4.61 19.69 12.02
N GLU A 217 5.46 20.71 11.95
CA GLU A 217 6.50 20.99 12.95
C GLU A 217 7.53 19.85 13.08
N VAL A 218 7.81 19.17 11.97
CA VAL A 218 8.76 18.05 11.86
C VAL A 218 9.85 18.35 10.84
N LYS A 219 10.91 17.55 10.82
CA LYS A 219 11.93 17.54 9.77
C LYS A 219 11.73 16.36 8.85
N ILE A 220 11.85 16.55 7.54
CA ILE A 220 11.69 15.47 6.56
C ILE A 220 13.05 15.19 5.92
N ASP A 221 13.57 13.98 6.06
CA ASP A 221 14.83 13.63 5.41
C ASP A 221 14.66 13.43 3.90
N ASP A 222 15.72 13.71 3.13
CA ASP A 222 15.68 13.48 1.68
C ASP A 222 15.52 11.98 1.35
N SER A 223 16.04 11.10 2.21
CA SER A 223 15.82 9.65 2.11
C SER A 223 14.35 9.27 2.24
N ALA A 224 13.57 9.96 3.08
CA ALA A 224 12.13 9.76 3.21
C ALA A 224 11.39 10.16 1.93
N ILE A 225 11.76 11.28 1.32
CA ILE A 225 11.18 11.74 0.03
C ILE A 225 11.44 10.72 -1.08
N VAL A 226 12.68 10.27 -1.21
CA VAL A 226 13.06 9.26 -2.21
C VAL A 226 12.34 7.94 -1.93
N SER A 227 12.22 7.54 -0.66
CA SER A 227 11.47 6.35 -0.24
C SER A 227 9.99 6.48 -0.61
N ALA A 228 9.34 7.60 -0.31
CA ALA A 228 7.92 7.84 -0.57
C ALA A 228 7.60 7.74 -2.06
N ALA A 229 8.41 8.37 -2.93
CA ALA A 229 8.23 8.28 -4.37
C ALA A 229 8.43 6.84 -4.89
N ASN A 230 9.50 6.15 -4.48
CA ASN A 230 9.80 4.81 -4.96
C ASN A 230 8.82 3.74 -4.44
N LEU A 231 8.54 3.74 -3.14
CA LEU A 231 7.64 2.77 -2.51
C LEU A 231 6.20 2.96 -2.99
N SER A 232 5.71 4.20 -3.11
CA SER A 232 4.36 4.45 -3.63
C SER A 232 4.22 4.07 -5.10
N ALA A 233 5.21 4.38 -5.94
CA ALA A 233 5.21 3.98 -7.35
C ALA A 233 5.18 2.45 -7.51
N ARG A 234 5.88 1.74 -6.62
CA ARG A 234 6.05 0.28 -6.70
C ARG A 234 4.90 -0.51 -6.08
N TYR A 235 4.33 -0.03 -4.97
CA TYR A 235 3.43 -0.81 -4.12
C TYR A 235 2.00 -0.30 -4.08
N ILE A 236 1.75 0.96 -4.46
CA ILE A 236 0.41 1.57 -4.49
C ILE A 236 0.03 1.79 -5.96
N ALA A 237 -0.71 0.86 -6.55
CA ALA A 237 -0.98 0.81 -8.00
C ALA A 237 -2.34 1.41 -8.40
N ASP A 238 -3.27 1.53 -7.47
CA ASP A 238 -4.62 2.08 -7.65
C ASP A 238 -4.69 3.60 -7.53
N ARG A 239 -3.57 4.24 -7.15
CA ARG A 239 -3.40 5.70 -7.07
C ARG A 239 -2.23 6.16 -7.93
N PHE A 240 -2.26 7.44 -8.28
CA PHE A 240 -1.28 8.05 -9.18
C PHE A 240 -0.34 9.00 -8.43
N LEU A 241 0.89 9.11 -8.93
CA LEU A 241 1.81 10.17 -8.55
C LEU A 241 1.31 11.54 -9.05
N PRO A 242 1.66 12.64 -8.38
CA PRO A 242 2.44 12.71 -7.13
C PRO A 242 1.59 12.50 -5.86
N ASP A 243 0.26 12.51 -5.96
CA ASP A 243 -0.68 12.49 -4.83
C ASP A 243 -0.37 11.41 -3.78
N LYS A 244 -0.25 10.15 -4.20
CA LYS A 244 0.05 9.05 -3.26
C LYS A 244 1.37 9.21 -2.51
N ALA A 245 2.35 9.89 -3.08
CA ALA A 245 3.64 10.11 -2.43
C ALA A 245 3.59 11.30 -1.46
N ILE A 246 2.81 12.33 -1.80
CA ILE A 246 2.53 13.48 -0.93
C ILE A 246 1.78 12.99 0.32
N ASP A 247 0.75 12.18 0.12
CA ASP A 247 -0.08 11.63 1.19
C ASP A 247 0.73 10.75 2.17
N LEU A 248 1.68 9.94 1.66
CA LEU A 248 2.60 9.19 2.51
C LEU A 248 3.48 10.08 3.39
N ILE A 249 3.99 11.19 2.83
CA ILE A 249 4.81 12.14 3.59
C ILE A 249 3.95 12.89 4.61
N ASP A 250 2.72 13.25 4.25
CA ASP A 250 1.76 13.91 5.12
C ASP A 250 1.39 13.05 6.33
N GLU A 251 1.06 11.77 6.09
CA GLU A 251 0.76 10.82 7.15
C GLU A 251 2.00 10.53 8.03
N ALA A 252 3.19 10.41 7.43
CA ALA A 252 4.44 10.21 8.19
C ALA A 252 4.74 11.39 9.10
N ALA A 253 4.58 12.61 8.59
CA ALA A 253 4.76 13.82 9.37
C ALA A 253 3.71 13.95 10.48
N SER A 254 2.45 13.60 10.19
CA SER A 254 1.36 13.60 11.18
C SER A 254 1.58 12.58 12.30
N ASN A 255 2.06 11.37 11.96
CA ASN A 255 2.37 10.33 12.93
C ASN A 255 3.49 10.78 13.87
N ILE A 256 4.60 11.29 13.34
CA ILE A 256 5.69 11.83 14.16
C ILE A 256 5.19 12.97 15.05
N LYS A 257 4.42 13.93 14.52
CA LYS A 257 3.84 15.03 15.31
C LYS A 257 2.96 14.53 16.47
N THR A 258 2.22 13.45 16.23
CA THR A 258 1.38 12.80 17.26
C THR A 258 2.23 12.14 18.33
N GLU A 259 3.27 11.40 17.94
CA GLU A 259 4.22 10.77 18.85
C GLU A 259 4.98 11.79 19.71
N MET A 260 5.38 12.93 19.14
CA MET A 260 6.02 14.03 19.88
C MET A 260 5.16 14.58 21.02
N ASN A 261 3.83 14.46 20.90
CA ASN A 261 2.89 14.89 21.92
C ASN A 261 2.51 13.79 22.92
N TYR A 262 2.91 12.55 22.66
CA TYR A 262 2.66 11.41 23.54
C TYR A 262 3.77 11.24 24.60
N LEU A 263 3.51 10.40 25.59
CA LEU A 263 4.53 10.07 26.59
C LEU A 263 5.59 9.16 25.94
N PRO A 264 6.89 9.49 26.02
CA PRO A 264 7.94 8.65 25.45
C PRO A 264 7.95 7.23 26.01
N GLU A 265 8.26 6.24 25.18
CA GLU A 265 8.31 4.82 25.56
C GLU A 265 9.17 4.54 26.83
N PRO A 266 10.34 5.19 27.04
CA PRO A 266 11.10 5.02 28.28
C PRO A 266 10.34 5.46 29.54
N LEU A 267 9.55 6.53 29.44
CA LEU A 267 8.72 7.04 30.54
C LEU A 267 7.50 6.14 30.78
N GLU A 268 6.88 5.61 29.72
CA GLU A 268 5.80 4.62 29.85
C GLU A 268 6.27 3.35 30.55
N LYS A 269 7.43 2.79 30.15
CA LYS A 269 8.00 1.59 30.78
C LYS A 269 8.26 1.80 32.26
N ILE A 270 8.83 2.94 32.64
CA ILE A 270 9.07 3.28 34.05
C ILE A 270 7.75 3.46 34.80
N ASN A 271 6.74 4.12 34.22
CA ASN A 271 5.43 4.24 34.84
C ASN A 271 4.77 2.88 35.08
N TYR A 272 4.85 1.97 34.11
CA TYR A 272 4.33 0.62 34.23
C TYR A 272 5.06 -0.18 35.33
N GLN A 273 6.39 -0.08 35.39
CA GLN A 273 7.19 -0.73 36.43
C GLN A 273 6.86 -0.20 37.83
N ILE A 274 6.74 1.13 37.97
CA ILE A 274 6.34 1.76 39.24
C ILE A 274 4.95 1.26 39.66
N ALA A 275 3.97 1.28 38.75
CA ALA A 275 2.62 0.82 39.05
C ALA A 275 2.59 -0.66 39.47
N ARG A 276 3.34 -1.53 38.77
CA ARG A 276 3.47 -2.95 39.12
C ARG A 276 4.03 -3.14 40.53
N LEU A 277 5.11 -2.44 40.86
CA LEU A 277 5.76 -2.52 42.17
C LEU A 277 4.88 -1.93 43.30
N GLU A 278 4.11 -0.87 43.01
CA GLU A 278 3.16 -0.30 43.97
C GLU A 278 1.99 -1.25 44.26
N ILE A 279 1.49 -1.95 43.24
CA ILE A 279 0.47 -3.01 43.40
C ILE A 279 1.04 -4.19 44.20
N GLU A 280 2.24 -4.66 43.88
CA GLU A 280 2.92 -5.74 44.61
C GLU A 280 3.11 -5.35 46.09
N LYS A 281 3.56 -4.12 46.36
CA LYS A 281 3.69 -3.59 47.72
C LYS A 281 2.35 -3.58 48.46
N ALA A 282 1.28 -3.12 47.82
CA ALA A 282 -0.05 -3.06 48.43
C ALA A 282 -0.58 -4.47 48.77
N ALA A 283 -0.38 -5.45 47.89
CA ALA A 283 -0.75 -6.84 48.14
C ALA A 283 0.02 -7.44 49.33
N LEU A 284 1.34 -7.28 49.37
CA LEU A 284 2.20 -7.79 50.45
C LEU A 284 1.94 -7.12 51.81
N THR A 285 1.43 -5.90 51.81
CA THR A 285 1.06 -5.17 53.04
C THR A 285 -0.23 -5.71 53.65
N ASN A 286 -1.16 -6.19 52.82
CA ASN A 286 -2.45 -6.73 53.26
C ASN A 286 -2.38 -8.21 53.64
N ASP A 287 -1.37 -8.94 53.16
CA ASP A 287 -1.21 -10.38 53.35
C ASP A 287 -0.30 -10.68 54.56
N SER A 288 -0.87 -10.80 55.76
CA SER A 288 -0.10 -11.01 57.00
C SER A 288 -0.76 -11.97 58.00
N GLU A 289 -0.96 -13.22 57.59
CA GLU A 289 -1.60 -14.26 58.44
C GLU A 289 -0.65 -14.98 59.41
N THR A 290 0.68 -14.95 59.22
CA THR A 290 1.65 -15.69 60.08
C THR A 290 2.94 -14.90 60.36
N LYS A 291 3.59 -15.14 61.52
CA LYS A 291 4.80 -14.40 61.95
C LYS A 291 6.00 -14.54 60.99
N GLN A 292 6.18 -15.70 60.34
CA GLN A 292 7.26 -15.93 59.37
C GLN A 292 7.01 -15.25 58.01
N THR A 293 5.76 -15.24 57.55
CA THR A 293 5.29 -14.52 56.34
C THR A 293 5.41 -13.01 56.53
N ALA A 294 5.09 -12.49 57.72
CA ALA A 294 5.26 -11.08 58.03
C ALA A 294 6.72 -10.58 58.00
N ILE A 295 7.70 -11.44 58.30
CA ILE A 295 9.14 -11.08 58.24
C ILE A 295 9.60 -11.06 56.78
N LYS A 296 9.28 -12.09 55.99
CA LYS A 296 9.60 -12.15 54.56
C LYS A 296 8.94 -11.02 53.75
N ASN A 297 7.68 -10.71 54.05
CA ASN A 297 6.97 -9.61 53.39
C ASN A 297 7.61 -8.26 53.71
N LYS A 298 8.09 -8.05 54.95
CA LYS A 298 8.83 -6.83 55.32
C LYS A 298 10.16 -6.70 54.57
N GLU A 299 10.91 -7.79 54.39
CA GLU A 299 12.15 -7.78 53.61
C GLU A 299 11.88 -7.43 52.13
N ARG A 300 10.87 -8.05 51.52
CA ARG A 300 10.47 -7.77 50.13
C ARG A 300 9.95 -6.33 49.96
N ILE A 301 9.17 -5.82 50.91
CA ILE A 301 8.70 -4.42 50.90
C ILE A 301 9.89 -3.44 50.93
N LEU A 302 10.93 -3.71 51.71
CA LEU A 302 12.15 -2.88 51.74
C LEU A 302 12.93 -2.92 50.43
N GLU A 303 12.98 -4.06 49.75
CA GLU A 303 13.54 -4.16 48.39
C GLU A 303 12.73 -3.35 47.38
N ILE A 304 11.40 -3.52 47.39
CA ILE A 304 10.48 -2.77 46.52
C ILE A 304 10.63 -1.26 46.75
N ASP A 305 10.77 -0.81 48.00
CA ASP A 305 10.96 0.61 48.30
C ASP A 305 12.30 1.16 47.77
N LYS A 306 13.37 0.37 47.75
CA LYS A 306 14.63 0.76 47.11
C LYS A 306 14.44 0.86 45.60
N GLU A 307 13.82 -0.13 44.96
CA GLU A 307 13.54 -0.13 43.52
C GLU A 307 12.64 1.05 43.12
N LEU A 308 11.54 1.29 43.84
CA LEU A 308 10.63 2.41 43.62
C LEU A 308 11.35 3.76 43.72
N ASN A 309 12.23 3.94 44.71
CA ASN A 309 12.99 5.18 44.84
C ASN A 309 13.93 5.39 43.64
N THR A 310 14.61 4.33 43.18
CA THR A 310 15.46 4.42 41.99
C THR A 310 14.66 4.76 40.72
N LEU A 311 13.52 4.10 40.50
CA LEU A 311 12.64 4.34 39.35
C LEU A 311 11.99 5.72 39.39
N LYS A 312 11.58 6.20 40.58
CA LYS A 312 11.01 7.56 40.76
C LYS A 312 12.05 8.65 40.45
N LEU A 313 13.31 8.47 40.86
CA LEU A 313 14.39 9.39 40.50
C LEU A 313 14.67 9.41 38.99
N GLN A 314 14.71 8.22 38.36
CA GLN A 314 14.87 8.11 36.90
C GLN A 314 13.70 8.76 36.15
N LYS A 315 12.47 8.56 36.62
CA LYS A 315 11.27 9.20 36.06
C LYS A 315 11.38 10.72 36.08
N VAL A 316 11.75 11.32 37.22
CA VAL A 316 11.86 12.78 37.36
C VAL A 316 12.93 13.35 36.41
N ASP A 317 14.07 12.68 36.27
CA ASP A 317 15.12 13.09 35.34
C ASP A 317 14.63 13.02 33.88
N LEU A 318 13.99 11.93 33.48
CA LEU A 318 13.43 11.76 32.13
C LEU A 318 12.29 12.74 31.84
N GLU A 319 11.39 13.00 32.78
CA GLU A 319 10.32 14.00 32.62
C GLU A 319 10.89 15.41 32.44
N LYS A 320 11.94 15.75 33.20
CA LYS A 320 12.62 17.04 33.06
C LYS A 320 13.27 17.18 31.69
N ARG A 321 13.95 16.14 31.21
CA ARG A 321 14.57 16.12 29.87
C ARG A 321 13.51 16.24 28.78
N TRP A 322 12.42 15.46 28.87
CA TRP A 322 11.32 15.49 27.90
C TRP A 322 10.67 16.87 27.82
N LYS A 323 10.39 17.53 28.97
CA LYS A 323 9.87 18.91 28.99
C LYS A 323 10.82 19.91 28.33
N GLN A 324 12.12 19.80 28.60
CA GLN A 324 13.13 20.65 27.96
C GLN A 324 13.22 20.44 26.45
N GLU A 325 13.19 19.18 26.00
CA GLU A 325 13.17 18.86 24.56
C GLU A 325 11.92 19.43 23.89
N LYS A 326 10.75 19.26 24.50
CA LYS A 326 9.48 19.80 24.00
C LYS A 326 9.50 21.34 23.89
N GLU A 327 10.01 22.03 24.91
CA GLU A 327 10.13 23.50 24.88
C GLU A 327 11.09 24.00 23.79
N ASP A 328 12.22 23.32 23.58
CA ASP A 328 13.17 23.70 22.52
C ASP A 328 12.56 23.50 21.13
N ILE A 329 11.80 22.42 20.92
CA ILE A 329 11.09 22.13 19.66
C ILE A 329 10.00 23.18 19.40
N GLN A 330 9.18 23.53 20.40
CA GLN A 330 8.16 24.56 20.25
C GLN A 330 8.76 25.95 19.91
N LYS A 331 9.90 26.28 20.52
CA LYS A 331 10.64 27.51 20.16
C LYS A 331 11.16 27.45 18.73
N PHE A 332 11.70 26.31 18.31
CA PHE A 332 12.16 26.12 16.94
C PHE A 332 11.03 26.25 15.92
N SER A 333 9.87 25.62 16.18
CA SER A 333 8.68 25.72 15.32
C SER A 333 8.17 27.16 15.20
N SER A 334 7.98 27.85 16.32
CA SER A 334 7.50 29.25 16.30
C SER A 334 8.45 30.19 15.55
N ILE A 335 9.76 29.96 15.59
CA ILE A 335 10.73 30.73 14.78
C ILE A 335 10.54 30.44 13.29
N LYS A 336 10.36 29.18 12.87
CA LYS A 336 10.08 28.82 11.47
C LYS A 336 8.78 29.48 10.98
N GLU A 337 7.71 29.41 11.76
CA GLU A 337 6.42 30.01 11.40
C GLU A 337 6.53 31.54 11.22
N ASN A 338 7.27 32.21 12.11
CA ASN A 338 7.54 33.64 12.00
C ASN A 338 8.35 33.99 10.73
N ILE A 339 9.36 33.17 10.39
CA ILE A 339 10.13 33.35 9.14
C ILE A 339 9.20 33.24 7.92
N GLU A 340 8.34 32.22 7.88
CA GLU A 340 7.38 32.04 6.79
C GLU A 340 6.36 33.18 6.72
N GLU A 341 5.84 33.64 7.86
CA GLU A 341 4.92 34.78 7.91
C GLU A 341 5.56 36.06 7.36
N LEU A 342 6.80 36.33 7.74
CA LEU A 342 7.56 37.48 7.24
C LEU A 342 7.86 37.35 5.74
N ASN A 343 8.24 36.16 5.27
CA ASN A 343 8.45 35.87 3.85
C ASN A 343 7.14 35.98 3.05
N ARG A 344 6.00 35.61 3.62
CA ARG A 344 4.67 35.80 3.01
C ARG A 344 4.30 37.28 2.87
N LYS A 345 4.61 38.09 3.90
CA LYS A 345 4.34 39.54 3.91
C LYS A 345 5.26 40.33 2.97
N LEU A 346 6.47 39.84 2.71
CA LEU A 346 7.48 40.57 1.95
C LEU A 346 7.02 40.97 0.53
N PRO A 347 6.48 40.08 -0.33
CA PRO A 347 5.99 40.45 -1.66
C PRO A 347 4.82 41.44 -1.62
N LEU A 348 3.93 41.31 -0.63
CA LEU A 348 2.80 42.22 -0.44
C LEU A 348 3.31 43.64 -0.16
N LEU A 349 4.22 43.80 0.80
CA LEU A 349 4.81 45.10 1.13
C LEU A 349 5.59 45.72 -0.03
N GLN A 350 6.28 44.90 -0.83
CA GLN A 350 6.96 45.35 -2.06
C GLN A 350 5.95 45.85 -3.10
N SER A 351 4.83 45.13 -3.29
CA SER A 351 3.77 45.53 -4.22
C SER A 351 3.02 46.80 -3.78
N GLU A 352 2.88 47.01 -2.47
CA GLU A 352 2.24 48.21 -1.89
C GLU A 352 3.20 49.42 -1.83
N GLY A 353 4.46 49.28 -2.26
CA GLY A 353 5.46 50.35 -2.23
C GLY A 353 6.02 50.66 -0.84
N LYS A 354 5.80 49.79 0.16
CA LYS A 354 6.31 49.92 1.54
C LYS A 354 7.75 49.41 1.65
N TYR A 355 8.66 50.03 0.88
CA TYR A 355 10.05 49.56 0.75
C TYR A 355 10.86 49.58 2.05
N VAL A 356 10.58 50.52 2.98
CA VAL A 356 11.29 50.60 4.27
C VAL A 356 10.99 49.38 5.14
N GLU A 357 9.72 48.98 5.22
CA GLU A 357 9.29 47.81 5.97
C GLU A 357 9.79 46.52 5.32
N ALA A 358 9.70 46.43 3.99
CA ALA A 358 10.26 45.30 3.23
C ALA A 358 11.78 45.15 3.42
N SER A 359 12.53 46.26 3.42
CA SER A 359 13.97 46.26 3.68
C SER A 359 14.30 45.82 5.10
N LYS A 360 13.50 46.23 6.10
CA LYS A 360 13.67 45.80 7.50
C LYS A 360 13.44 44.30 7.66
N ILE A 361 12.46 43.74 6.95
CA ILE A 361 12.21 42.29 6.93
C ILE A 361 13.41 41.57 6.32
N MET A 362 13.85 41.99 5.13
CA MET A 362 14.88 41.30 4.35
C MET A 362 16.27 41.33 4.98
N TYR A 363 16.67 42.47 5.57
CA TYR A 363 18.05 42.68 6.03
C TYR A 363 18.23 42.65 7.56
N VAL A 364 17.16 42.69 8.35
CA VAL A 364 17.23 42.68 9.82
C VAL A 364 16.48 41.49 10.40
N LEU A 365 15.15 41.47 10.26
CA LEU A 365 14.30 40.52 10.98
C LEU A 365 14.50 39.06 10.54
N VAL A 366 14.46 38.79 9.22
CA VAL A 366 14.64 37.43 8.70
C VAL A 366 16.05 36.90 8.98
N PRO A 367 17.14 37.66 8.74
CA PRO A 367 18.49 37.21 9.10
C PRO A 367 18.69 36.92 10.60
N GLU A 368 18.13 37.75 11.50
CA GLU A 368 18.19 37.51 12.95
C GLU A 368 17.46 36.21 13.34
N LEU A 369 16.27 35.97 12.78
CA LEU A 369 15.51 34.74 13.02
C LEU A 369 16.22 33.51 12.45
N ILE A 370 16.82 33.60 11.26
CA ILE A 370 17.61 32.50 10.68
C ILE A 370 18.80 32.16 11.58
N LYS A 371 19.53 33.16 12.06
CA LYS A 371 20.65 32.94 12.99
C LYS A 371 20.19 32.24 14.26
N THR A 372 19.09 32.70 14.85
CA THR A 372 18.52 32.11 16.08
C THR A 372 18.03 30.68 15.84
N ARG A 373 17.40 30.42 14.68
CA ARG A 373 16.98 29.09 14.23
C ARG A 373 18.17 28.15 14.12
N ASP A 374 19.27 28.58 13.49
CA ASP A 374 20.46 27.75 13.26
C ASP A 374 21.18 27.41 14.57
N GLU A 375 21.26 28.38 15.51
CA GLU A 375 21.79 28.15 16.86
C GLU A 375 20.95 27.13 17.64
N LEU A 376 19.62 27.22 17.57
CA LEU A 376 18.71 26.25 18.18
C LEU A 376 18.81 24.89 17.49
N GLU A 377 18.91 24.83 16.16
CA GLU A 377 19.06 23.57 15.43
C GLU A 377 20.34 22.84 15.85
N GLN A 378 21.47 23.54 15.97
CA GLN A 378 22.73 22.94 16.46
C GLN A 378 22.63 22.45 17.90
N LYS A 379 21.95 23.21 18.77
CA LYS A 379 21.69 22.79 20.16
C LYS A 379 20.83 21.53 20.22
N ILE A 380 19.83 21.43 19.35
CA ILE A 380 18.95 20.24 19.27
C ILE A 380 19.76 19.06 18.69
N GLN A 381 20.52 19.25 17.60
CA GLN A 381 21.35 18.20 16.94
C GLN A 381 22.48 17.65 17.82
N SER A 382 23.08 18.47 18.68
CA SER A 382 24.18 18.03 19.55
C SER A 382 23.76 17.10 20.69
N ARG A 383 22.45 16.94 20.96
CA ARG A 383 21.94 16.02 22.00
C ARG A 383 22.07 14.56 21.58
N LYS A 384 22.91 13.81 22.30
CA LYS A 384 22.94 12.34 22.26
C LYS A 384 21.81 11.78 23.13
N ASN A 385 21.09 10.77 22.64
CA ASN A 385 19.95 10.09 23.30
C ASN A 385 18.71 11.00 23.51
N ARG A 386 18.11 11.46 22.41
CA ARG A 386 16.84 12.19 22.44
C ARG A 386 15.68 11.29 22.85
N LEU A 387 14.69 11.85 23.55
CA LEU A 387 13.45 11.16 23.91
C LEU A 387 12.35 11.37 22.87
N ILE A 388 12.48 12.40 22.04
CA ILE A 388 11.52 12.77 20.99
C ILE A 388 12.14 12.50 19.61
N LYS A 389 11.45 11.71 18.78
CA LYS A 389 11.72 11.60 17.34
C LYS A 389 10.97 12.73 16.64
N GLU A 390 11.69 13.54 15.86
CA GLU A 390 11.15 14.72 15.16
C GLU A 390 11.44 14.67 13.65
N VAL A 391 12.06 13.57 13.20
CA VAL A 391 12.53 13.38 11.83
C VAL A 391 11.73 12.26 11.18
N VAL A 392 11.12 12.58 10.04
CA VAL A 392 10.54 11.61 9.12
C VAL A 392 11.66 11.04 8.27
N ASP A 393 11.95 9.76 8.47
CA ASP A 393 12.97 9.01 7.73
C ASP A 393 12.33 8.01 6.76
N ALA A 394 13.17 7.23 6.07
CA ALA A 394 12.70 6.22 5.14
C ALA A 394 11.96 5.04 5.82
N GLU A 395 12.20 4.80 7.12
CA GLU A 395 11.53 3.75 7.89
C GLU A 395 10.09 4.14 8.18
N GLU A 396 9.82 5.39 8.61
CA GLU A 396 8.46 5.89 8.83
C GLU A 396 7.57 5.77 7.59
N VAL A 397 8.13 6.12 6.43
CA VAL A 397 7.43 5.97 5.15
C VAL A 397 7.16 4.50 4.84
N ALA A 398 8.13 3.61 5.09
CA ALA A 398 7.95 2.18 4.88
C ALA A 398 6.89 1.58 5.82
N ASP A 399 6.80 2.05 7.06
CA ASP A 399 5.81 1.63 8.04
C ASP A 399 4.38 1.98 7.61
N ILE A 400 4.19 3.17 7.04
CA ILE A 400 2.88 3.57 6.50
C ILE A 400 2.52 2.78 5.26
N VAL A 401 3.47 2.63 4.32
CA VAL A 401 3.26 1.79 3.14
C VAL A 401 2.91 0.36 3.57
N SER A 402 3.57 -0.19 4.58
CA SER A 402 3.26 -1.50 5.16
C SER A 402 1.82 -1.58 5.66
N LYS A 403 1.33 -0.55 6.35
CA LYS A 403 -0.06 -0.50 6.85
C LYS A 403 -1.08 -0.42 5.71
N TRP A 404 -0.81 0.39 4.69
CA TRP A 404 -1.72 0.58 3.55
C TRP A 404 -1.81 -0.67 2.67
N THR A 405 -0.70 -1.38 2.52
CA THR A 405 -0.56 -2.48 1.54
C THR A 405 -0.56 -3.87 2.17
N ASN A 406 -0.56 -3.96 3.50
CA ASN A 406 -0.30 -5.18 4.28
C ASN A 406 1.04 -5.87 3.96
N ILE A 407 2.00 -5.17 3.34
CA ILE A 407 3.33 -5.71 3.03
C ILE A 407 4.24 -5.52 4.24
N PRO A 408 4.85 -6.57 4.82
CA PRO A 408 5.70 -6.41 6.00
C PRO A 408 6.87 -5.44 5.78
N ILE A 409 7.11 -4.54 6.74
CA ILE A 409 8.19 -3.53 6.73
C ILE A 409 9.56 -4.12 6.35
N ASN A 410 9.91 -5.26 6.95
CA ASN A 410 11.16 -5.99 6.68
C ASN A 410 11.33 -6.44 5.21
N ARG A 411 10.26 -6.39 4.41
CA ARG A 411 10.24 -6.71 2.98
C ARG A 411 10.35 -5.45 2.12
N LEU A 412 9.91 -4.31 2.63
CA LEU A 412 10.05 -2.99 1.99
C LEU A 412 11.49 -2.47 2.11
N LEU A 413 12.14 -2.74 3.26
CA LEU A 413 13.54 -2.43 3.50
C LEU A 413 14.46 -3.55 2.96
N GLU A 414 15.55 -3.18 2.28
CA GLU A 414 16.44 -4.07 1.48
C GLU A 414 17.18 -5.20 2.25
N ASN A 415 16.84 -5.49 3.51
CA ASN A 415 17.54 -6.45 4.37
C ASN A 415 17.34 -7.95 4.00
N GLN A 416 16.91 -8.27 2.78
CA GLN A 416 16.58 -9.65 2.37
C GLN A 416 17.62 -10.34 1.50
N LYS A 417 18.76 -9.69 1.22
CA LYS A 417 19.81 -10.25 0.34
C LYS A 417 20.25 -11.65 0.79
N GLN A 418 20.50 -11.83 2.09
CA GLN A 418 20.93 -13.14 2.62
C GLN A 418 19.84 -14.22 2.53
N LYS A 419 18.56 -13.89 2.76
CA LYS A 419 17.44 -14.84 2.61
C LYS A 419 17.34 -15.36 1.17
N ILE A 420 17.51 -14.48 0.19
CA ILE A 420 17.44 -14.84 -1.24
C ILE A 420 18.66 -15.64 -1.68
N LEU A 421 19.86 -15.28 -1.21
CA LEU A 421 21.10 -16.02 -1.52
C LEU A 421 21.03 -17.48 -1.02
N ASN A 422 20.46 -17.69 0.17
CA ASN A 422 20.33 -19.00 0.81
C ASN A 422 18.98 -19.69 0.53
N LEU A 423 18.22 -19.24 -0.47
CA LEU A 423 16.88 -19.75 -0.76
C LEU A 423 16.89 -21.25 -1.10
N SER A 424 17.83 -21.68 -1.94
CA SER A 424 17.94 -23.09 -2.35
C SER A 424 18.18 -24.02 -1.16
N GLU A 425 19.11 -23.66 -0.27
CA GLU A 425 19.40 -24.42 0.94
C GLU A 425 18.21 -24.49 1.90
N THR A 426 17.48 -23.38 2.02
CA THR A 426 16.28 -23.29 2.86
C THR A 426 15.18 -24.22 2.33
N LEU A 427 14.95 -24.22 1.01
CA LEU A 427 13.97 -25.10 0.36
C LEU A 427 14.35 -26.58 0.48
N LYS A 428 15.65 -26.93 0.33
CA LYS A 428 16.17 -28.31 0.46
C LYS A 428 15.98 -28.91 1.87
N LYS A 429 15.77 -28.08 2.91
CA LYS A 429 15.44 -28.58 4.26
C LYS A 429 14.07 -29.25 4.30
N ARG A 430 13.07 -28.69 3.60
CA ARG A 430 11.67 -29.13 3.61
C ARG A 430 11.31 -30.02 2.40
N VAL A 431 11.77 -29.66 1.21
CA VAL A 431 11.49 -30.38 -0.04
C VAL A 431 12.63 -31.35 -0.34
N LYS A 432 12.33 -32.63 -0.50
CA LYS A 432 13.32 -33.71 -0.70
C LYS A 432 13.24 -34.29 -2.11
N GLY A 433 14.40 -34.54 -2.71
CA GLY A 433 14.54 -35.22 -4.01
C GLY A 433 14.22 -34.38 -5.25
N GLN A 434 14.08 -33.05 -5.11
CA GLN A 434 13.73 -32.14 -6.20
C GLN A 434 14.77 -31.02 -6.38
N ASP A 435 16.06 -31.36 -6.28
CA ASP A 435 17.15 -30.38 -6.26
C ASP A 435 17.22 -29.51 -7.53
N GLN A 436 17.05 -30.12 -8.70
CA GLN A 436 17.02 -29.40 -9.99
C GLN A 436 15.86 -28.39 -10.04
N ALA A 437 14.68 -28.77 -9.54
CA ALA A 437 13.53 -27.87 -9.50
C ALA A 437 13.77 -26.68 -8.56
N ILE A 438 14.37 -26.95 -7.39
CA ILE A 438 14.73 -25.92 -6.41
C ILE A 438 15.74 -24.94 -6.99
N GLU A 439 16.74 -25.41 -7.73
CA GLU A 439 17.78 -24.57 -8.34
C GLU A 439 17.21 -23.66 -9.43
N LEU A 440 16.43 -24.20 -10.37
CA LEU A 440 15.79 -23.40 -11.44
C LEU A 440 14.91 -22.27 -10.87
N ILE A 441 14.09 -22.58 -9.86
CA ILE A 441 13.22 -21.59 -9.22
C ILE A 441 14.05 -20.55 -8.46
N SER A 442 15.07 -20.99 -7.71
CA SER A 442 15.93 -20.09 -6.96
C SER A 442 16.65 -19.10 -7.87
N ASP A 443 17.14 -19.54 -9.02
CA ASP A 443 17.87 -18.69 -9.96
C ASP A 443 16.94 -17.72 -10.71
N ALA A 444 15.72 -18.14 -11.06
CA ALA A 444 14.69 -17.23 -11.57
C ALA A 444 14.35 -16.11 -10.57
N ILE A 445 14.16 -16.44 -9.29
CA ILE A 445 13.86 -15.45 -8.24
C ILE A 445 15.04 -14.51 -7.99
N LYS A 446 16.27 -15.02 -7.99
CA LYS A 446 17.47 -14.18 -7.88
C LYS A 446 17.57 -13.17 -9.03
N ARG A 447 17.28 -13.58 -10.28
CA ARG A 447 17.23 -12.68 -11.44
C ARG A 447 16.20 -11.56 -11.25
N SER A 448 15.02 -11.90 -10.74
CA SER A 448 13.98 -10.91 -10.45
C SER A 448 14.38 -9.95 -9.33
N LYS A 449 14.94 -10.46 -8.24
CA LYS A 449 15.37 -9.62 -7.10
C LYS A 449 16.58 -8.74 -7.41
N ALA A 450 17.41 -9.14 -8.37
CA ALA A 450 18.48 -8.31 -8.92
C ALA A 450 17.97 -7.24 -9.92
N ASN A 451 16.66 -7.15 -10.16
CA ASN A 451 16.02 -6.26 -11.15
C ASN A 451 16.61 -6.43 -12.56
N ILE A 452 16.98 -7.66 -12.94
CA ILE A 452 17.50 -7.98 -14.28
C ILE A 452 16.36 -8.42 -15.21
N ASN A 453 15.23 -8.87 -14.65
CA ASN A 453 14.04 -9.25 -15.40
C ASN A 453 13.22 -8.01 -15.84
N ASP A 454 12.26 -8.22 -16.74
CA ASP A 454 11.32 -7.18 -17.15
C ASP A 454 10.48 -6.71 -15.92
N PRO A 455 10.50 -5.42 -15.55
CA PRO A 455 9.77 -4.89 -14.41
C PRO A 455 8.24 -4.88 -14.61
N ASN A 456 7.76 -5.17 -15.82
CA ASN A 456 6.35 -5.33 -16.09
C ASN A 456 5.85 -6.75 -15.90
N ARG A 457 6.71 -7.72 -15.56
CA ARG A 457 6.29 -9.11 -15.38
C ARG A 457 6.25 -9.49 -13.89
N PRO A 458 5.52 -10.56 -13.51
CA PRO A 458 5.57 -11.11 -12.15
C PRO A 458 7.01 -11.47 -11.72
N ILE A 459 7.22 -11.69 -10.42
CA ILE A 459 8.53 -12.07 -9.86
C ILE A 459 9.08 -13.33 -10.56
N GLY A 460 8.20 -14.25 -10.91
CA GLY A 460 8.54 -15.41 -11.73
C GLY A 460 7.29 -16.20 -12.09
N SER A 461 7.38 -16.90 -13.22
CA SER A 461 6.34 -17.78 -13.73
C SER A 461 6.90 -19.18 -14.00
N PHE A 462 6.28 -20.18 -13.38
CA PHE A 462 6.78 -21.55 -13.35
C PHE A 462 5.72 -22.55 -13.78
N LEU A 463 6.08 -23.49 -14.65
CA LEU A 463 5.24 -24.64 -15.01
C LEU A 463 5.82 -25.93 -14.43
N PHE A 464 5.18 -26.45 -13.39
CA PHE A 464 5.58 -27.67 -12.68
C PHE A 464 5.02 -28.93 -13.34
N LEU A 465 5.90 -29.71 -13.95
CA LEU A 465 5.56 -30.94 -14.68
C LEU A 465 5.99 -32.17 -13.91
N GLY A 466 5.17 -33.22 -13.91
CA GLY A 466 5.51 -34.49 -13.24
C GLY A 466 4.28 -35.20 -12.65
N PRO A 467 4.46 -36.36 -12.02
CA PRO A 467 3.34 -37.12 -11.45
C PRO A 467 2.78 -36.47 -10.18
N THR A 468 1.63 -36.94 -9.72
CA THR A 468 1.02 -36.43 -8.50
C THR A 468 1.79 -36.90 -7.26
N GLY A 469 1.79 -36.08 -6.19
CA GLY A 469 2.37 -36.47 -4.91
C GLY A 469 3.90 -36.47 -4.80
N VAL A 470 4.62 -35.91 -5.79
CA VAL A 470 6.09 -35.77 -5.76
C VAL A 470 6.61 -34.49 -5.11
N GLY A 471 5.71 -33.58 -4.69
CA GLY A 471 6.08 -32.37 -3.95
C GLY A 471 5.85 -31.03 -4.66
N LYS A 472 5.14 -30.98 -5.79
CA LYS A 472 4.80 -29.72 -6.49
C LYS A 472 4.18 -28.66 -5.56
N THR A 473 3.08 -29.02 -4.89
CA THR A 473 2.40 -28.13 -3.94
C THR A 473 3.24 -27.86 -2.69
N GLU A 474 4.07 -28.81 -2.25
CA GLU A 474 4.94 -28.64 -1.09
C GLU A 474 6.07 -27.66 -1.36
N LEU A 475 6.59 -27.64 -2.59
CA LEU A 475 7.57 -26.64 -3.03
C LEU A 475 6.95 -25.25 -3.08
N ALA A 476 5.72 -25.11 -3.57
CA ALA A 476 4.99 -23.85 -3.50
C ALA A 476 4.81 -23.37 -2.04
N LYS A 477 4.40 -24.24 -1.12
CA LYS A 477 4.29 -23.92 0.33
C LYS A 477 5.62 -23.51 0.96
N SER A 478 6.67 -24.27 0.68
CA SER A 478 8.01 -23.98 1.18
C SER A 478 8.54 -22.66 0.63
N LEU A 479 8.19 -22.34 -0.63
CA LEU A 479 8.54 -21.08 -1.27
C LEU A 479 7.78 -19.91 -0.66
N ALA A 480 6.49 -20.07 -0.36
CA ALA A 480 5.70 -19.05 0.34
C ALA A 480 6.27 -18.80 1.74
N GLU A 481 6.59 -19.83 2.51
CA GLU A 481 7.25 -19.69 3.81
C GLU A 481 8.62 -19.00 3.70
N ALA A 482 9.47 -19.40 2.75
CA ALA A 482 10.81 -18.81 2.61
C ALA A 482 10.76 -17.33 2.16
N LEU A 483 9.82 -16.99 1.27
CA LEU A 483 9.74 -15.65 0.67
C LEU A 483 8.74 -14.71 1.34
N PHE A 484 7.78 -15.21 2.09
CA PHE A 484 6.72 -14.41 2.73
C PHE A 484 6.61 -14.69 4.23
N ASP A 485 7.46 -15.55 4.81
CA ASP A 485 7.45 -15.97 6.22
C ASP A 485 6.12 -16.62 6.68
N ASP A 486 5.24 -16.99 5.74
CA ASP A 486 3.96 -17.67 5.99
C ASP A 486 3.57 -18.56 4.79
N GLU A 487 3.23 -19.82 5.07
CA GLU A 487 2.81 -20.80 4.06
C GLU A 487 1.38 -20.56 3.53
N ASN A 488 0.59 -19.71 4.21
CA ASN A 488 -0.77 -19.37 3.80
C ASN A 488 -0.85 -18.25 2.76
N HIS A 489 0.28 -17.61 2.42
CA HIS A 489 0.39 -16.63 1.34
C HIS A 489 0.35 -17.30 -0.06
N ILE A 490 -0.61 -18.20 -0.25
CA ILE A 490 -0.87 -18.94 -1.48
C ILE A 490 -2.33 -18.79 -1.87
N VAL A 491 -2.56 -18.19 -3.03
CA VAL A 491 -3.86 -18.20 -3.69
C VAL A 491 -3.92 -19.44 -4.57
N ARG A 492 -4.53 -20.51 -4.06
CA ARG A 492 -4.71 -21.77 -4.80
C ARG A 492 -6.02 -21.78 -5.58
N LEU A 493 -5.95 -22.13 -6.85
CA LEU A 493 -7.08 -22.29 -7.75
C LEU A 493 -6.99 -23.65 -8.45
N ASP A 494 -8.04 -24.47 -8.33
CA ASP A 494 -8.15 -25.75 -9.05
C ASP A 494 -8.80 -25.50 -10.41
N MET A 495 -8.07 -25.75 -11.50
CA MET A 495 -8.56 -25.46 -12.85
C MET A 495 -9.69 -26.40 -13.30
N SER A 496 -9.93 -27.50 -12.59
CA SER A 496 -11.13 -28.32 -12.79
C SER A 496 -12.43 -27.53 -12.53
N GLU A 497 -12.42 -26.52 -11.65
CA GLU A 497 -13.58 -25.65 -11.40
C GLU A 497 -13.81 -24.60 -12.52
N TYR A 498 -12.79 -24.39 -13.37
CA TYR A 498 -12.73 -23.36 -14.40
C TYR A 498 -12.69 -23.92 -15.83
N MET A 499 -13.25 -25.12 -16.03
CA MET A 499 -13.39 -25.74 -17.35
C MET A 499 -14.41 -25.00 -18.24
N GLU A 500 -15.47 -24.47 -17.62
CA GLU A 500 -16.57 -23.80 -18.31
C GLU A 500 -16.38 -22.29 -18.41
N LYS A 501 -16.93 -21.69 -19.48
CA LYS A 501 -16.80 -20.25 -19.75
C LYS A 501 -17.41 -19.38 -18.65
N HIS A 502 -18.52 -19.78 -18.05
CA HIS A 502 -19.19 -19.00 -16.98
C HIS A 502 -18.40 -19.00 -15.66
N SER A 503 -17.54 -19.99 -15.43
CA SER A 503 -16.67 -20.02 -14.25
C SER A 503 -15.56 -18.96 -14.31
N VAL A 504 -15.17 -18.49 -15.50
CA VAL A 504 -14.13 -17.46 -15.68
C VAL A 504 -14.51 -16.14 -15.01
N SER A 505 -15.79 -15.77 -15.06
CA SER A 505 -16.33 -14.60 -14.36
C SER A 505 -16.11 -14.67 -12.83
N LYS A 506 -15.95 -15.84 -12.24
CA LYS A 506 -15.62 -15.94 -10.80
C LYS A 506 -14.19 -15.48 -10.49
N LEU A 507 -13.26 -15.56 -11.45
CA LEU A 507 -11.86 -15.14 -11.25
C LEU A 507 -11.71 -13.62 -11.23
N ILE A 508 -12.38 -12.95 -12.17
CA ILE A 508 -12.22 -11.51 -12.42
C ILE A 508 -13.42 -10.66 -12.00
N GLY A 509 -14.56 -11.28 -11.70
CA GLY A 509 -15.82 -10.63 -11.41
C GLY A 509 -16.84 -10.75 -12.55
N SER A 510 -18.11 -10.56 -12.21
CA SER A 510 -19.20 -10.54 -13.20
C SER A 510 -19.17 -9.22 -13.98
N PRO A 511 -19.46 -9.23 -15.30
CA PRO A 511 -19.58 -8.01 -16.08
C PRO A 511 -20.81 -7.15 -15.66
N PRO A 512 -20.84 -5.86 -16.02
CA PRO A 512 -21.97 -4.96 -15.71
C PRO A 512 -23.33 -5.54 -16.12
N GLY A 513 -24.28 -5.54 -15.20
CA GLY A 513 -25.66 -6.02 -15.44
C GLY A 513 -25.96 -7.47 -15.03
N TYR A 514 -25.00 -8.20 -14.46
CA TYR A 514 -25.20 -9.54 -13.90
C TYR A 514 -25.26 -9.52 -12.35
N ILE A 515 -25.99 -10.47 -11.75
CA ILE A 515 -26.05 -10.63 -10.29
C ILE A 515 -24.64 -10.89 -9.74
N GLY A 516 -24.20 -10.07 -8.79
CA GLY A 516 -22.84 -10.12 -8.23
C GLY A 516 -21.81 -9.22 -8.92
N TYR A 517 -22.25 -8.26 -9.74
CA TYR A 517 -21.39 -7.23 -10.34
C TYR A 517 -20.54 -6.45 -9.31
N ASP A 518 -21.10 -6.16 -8.13
CA ASP A 518 -20.38 -5.42 -7.08
C ASP A 518 -19.38 -6.28 -6.30
N ASN A 519 -19.39 -7.60 -6.49
CA ASN A 519 -18.41 -8.51 -5.88
C ASN A 519 -17.24 -8.68 -6.86
N GLY A 520 -16.08 -8.12 -6.50
CA GLY A 520 -14.84 -8.32 -7.24
C GLY A 520 -14.49 -9.82 -7.40
N GLY A 521 -13.66 -10.12 -8.39
CA GLY A 521 -13.26 -11.50 -8.69
C GLY A 521 -12.50 -12.18 -7.55
N GLN A 522 -12.64 -13.51 -7.44
CA GLN A 522 -11.98 -14.31 -6.41
C GLN A 522 -10.44 -14.21 -6.49
N LEU A 523 -9.89 -14.08 -7.70
CA LEU A 523 -8.45 -13.91 -7.89
C LEU A 523 -8.06 -12.44 -7.71
N THR A 524 -8.77 -11.52 -8.37
CA THR A 524 -8.44 -10.09 -8.35
C THR A 524 -8.51 -9.50 -6.94
N GLU A 525 -9.53 -9.83 -6.14
CA GLU A 525 -9.65 -9.35 -4.76
C GLU A 525 -8.59 -9.95 -3.83
N LYS A 526 -8.29 -11.24 -3.95
CA LYS A 526 -7.26 -11.88 -3.10
C LYS A 526 -5.87 -11.30 -3.33
N ILE A 527 -5.53 -11.01 -4.59
CA ILE A 527 -4.25 -10.40 -4.95
C ILE A 527 -4.22 -8.92 -4.58
N ARG A 528 -5.34 -8.21 -4.71
CA ARG A 528 -5.47 -6.83 -4.24
C ARG A 528 -5.23 -6.72 -2.72
N GLN A 529 -5.80 -7.64 -1.94
CA GLN A 529 -5.62 -7.68 -0.48
C GLN A 529 -4.23 -8.18 -0.08
N ASN A 530 -3.64 -9.10 -0.85
CA ASN A 530 -2.33 -9.70 -0.59
C ASN A 530 -1.48 -9.73 -1.89
N PRO A 531 -0.84 -8.60 -2.26
CA PRO A 531 -0.07 -8.48 -3.50
C PRO A 531 1.17 -9.38 -3.54
N TYR A 532 1.68 -9.78 -2.37
CA TYR A 532 2.81 -10.68 -2.18
C TYR A 532 2.30 -12.07 -1.91
N SER A 533 1.99 -12.79 -2.98
CA SER A 533 1.48 -14.14 -2.85
C SER A 533 1.94 -15.03 -3.99
N ILE A 534 1.91 -16.32 -3.74
CA ILE A 534 2.04 -17.32 -4.79
C ILE A 534 0.65 -17.61 -5.33
N VAL A 535 0.46 -17.45 -6.63
CA VAL A 535 -0.77 -17.85 -7.32
C VAL A 535 -0.53 -19.23 -7.91
N LEU A 536 -1.18 -20.24 -7.32
CA LEU A 536 -1.03 -21.64 -7.70
C LEU A 536 -2.25 -22.11 -8.51
N PHE A 537 -2.05 -22.31 -9.82
CA PHE A 537 -3.02 -22.91 -10.73
C PHE A 537 -2.77 -24.41 -10.82
N ASP A 538 -3.63 -25.20 -10.17
CA ASP A 538 -3.52 -26.67 -10.15
C ASP A 538 -4.18 -27.25 -11.41
N GLU A 539 -3.54 -28.22 -12.07
CA GLU A 539 -4.04 -28.93 -13.26
C GLU A 539 -4.39 -28.00 -14.43
N ILE A 540 -3.45 -27.13 -14.81
CA ILE A 540 -3.64 -26.06 -15.82
C ILE A 540 -4.13 -26.56 -17.18
N GLU A 541 -3.87 -27.82 -17.53
CA GLU A 541 -4.37 -28.47 -18.75
C GLU A 541 -5.91 -28.56 -18.83
N LYS A 542 -6.61 -28.46 -17.70
CA LYS A 542 -8.08 -28.49 -17.65
C LYS A 542 -8.71 -27.11 -17.80
N ALA A 543 -7.92 -26.03 -17.71
CA ALA A 543 -8.45 -24.67 -17.73
C ALA A 543 -9.11 -24.33 -19.08
N ASN A 544 -10.18 -23.53 -19.02
CA ASN A 544 -10.75 -22.94 -20.22
C ASN A 544 -9.75 -22.03 -20.95
N SER A 545 -9.86 -21.92 -22.28
CA SER A 545 -9.03 -21.02 -23.09
C SER A 545 -9.09 -19.55 -22.66
N ASP A 546 -10.22 -19.10 -22.12
CA ASP A 546 -10.40 -17.72 -21.64
C ASP A 546 -9.58 -17.47 -20.36
N VAL A 547 -9.38 -18.49 -19.51
CA VAL A 547 -8.46 -18.40 -18.36
C VAL A 547 -7.02 -18.29 -18.81
N LEU A 548 -6.62 -19.05 -19.85
CA LEU A 548 -5.27 -18.96 -20.42
C LEU A 548 -4.99 -17.56 -21.01
N ASN A 549 -6.00 -16.89 -21.58
CA ASN A 549 -5.88 -15.52 -22.06
C ASN A 549 -5.66 -14.52 -20.92
N ILE A 550 -6.38 -14.68 -19.80
CA ILE A 550 -6.17 -13.88 -18.58
C ILE A 550 -4.76 -14.08 -18.05
N LEU A 551 -4.28 -15.33 -18.01
CA LEU A 551 -2.92 -15.63 -17.60
C LEU A 551 -1.87 -15.00 -18.50
N LEU A 552 -2.06 -15.02 -19.82
CA LEU A 552 -1.17 -14.31 -20.76
C LEU A 552 -1.07 -12.81 -20.43
N GLN A 553 -2.19 -12.16 -20.12
CA GLN A 553 -2.19 -10.75 -19.72
C GLN A 553 -1.36 -10.51 -18.45
N ILE A 554 -1.50 -11.38 -17.45
CA ILE A 554 -0.71 -11.33 -16.21
C ILE A 554 0.78 -11.55 -16.50
N LEU A 555 1.12 -12.55 -17.32
CA LEU A 555 2.51 -12.91 -17.64
C LEU A 555 3.22 -11.85 -18.49
N ASP A 556 2.49 -11.06 -19.27
CA ASP A 556 3.02 -10.02 -20.15
C ASP A 556 3.11 -8.66 -19.46
N ASN A 557 2.03 -8.22 -18.81
CA ASN A 557 1.90 -6.86 -18.30
C ASN A 557 1.97 -6.77 -16.77
N GLY A 558 1.95 -7.92 -16.07
CA GLY A 558 2.03 -7.96 -14.61
C GLY A 558 0.83 -7.29 -13.96
N THR A 559 -0.25 -7.08 -14.70
CA THR A 559 -1.49 -6.45 -14.25
C THR A 559 -2.67 -7.15 -14.87
N LEU A 560 -3.80 -7.13 -14.18
CA LEU A 560 -5.07 -7.66 -14.66
C LEU A 560 -6.17 -6.66 -14.36
N THR A 561 -6.97 -6.33 -15.37
CA THR A 561 -8.15 -5.50 -15.18
C THR A 561 -9.33 -6.38 -14.82
N ASP A 562 -9.99 -6.07 -13.71
CA ASP A 562 -11.19 -6.79 -13.28
C ASP A 562 -12.43 -6.35 -14.08
N SER A 563 -13.58 -7.00 -13.83
CA SER A 563 -14.83 -6.70 -14.56
C SER A 563 -15.43 -5.33 -14.24
N THR A 564 -14.96 -4.66 -13.18
CA THR A 564 -15.36 -3.30 -12.77
C THR A 564 -14.45 -2.22 -13.36
N GLY A 565 -13.40 -2.62 -14.07
CA GLY A 565 -12.41 -1.72 -14.68
C GLY A 565 -11.22 -1.39 -13.78
N ARG A 566 -11.11 -1.98 -12.59
CA ARG A 566 -9.98 -1.75 -11.68
C ARG A 566 -8.78 -2.58 -12.10
N VAL A 567 -7.61 -1.97 -12.08
CA VAL A 567 -6.35 -2.62 -12.43
C VAL A 567 -5.72 -3.22 -11.17
N VAL A 568 -5.54 -4.54 -11.15
CA VAL A 568 -4.89 -5.28 -10.07
C VAL A 568 -3.44 -5.60 -10.45
N ASN A 569 -2.50 -5.35 -9.54
CA ASN A 569 -1.07 -5.54 -9.76
C ASN A 569 -0.61 -6.94 -9.35
N PHE A 570 -0.01 -7.67 -10.29
CA PHE A 570 0.58 -9.01 -10.14
C PHE A 570 2.12 -9.00 -10.19
N LYS A 571 2.78 -7.84 -10.34
CA LYS A 571 4.25 -7.74 -10.43
C LYS A 571 4.97 -8.29 -9.19
N ASN A 572 4.32 -8.28 -8.03
CA ASN A 572 4.85 -8.82 -6.77
C ASN A 572 4.42 -10.27 -6.49
N THR A 573 3.77 -10.93 -7.45
CA THR A 573 3.31 -12.32 -7.31
C THR A 573 4.30 -13.31 -7.94
N ILE A 574 4.24 -14.56 -7.48
CA ILE A 574 4.87 -15.70 -8.16
C ILE A 574 3.76 -16.57 -8.74
N ILE A 575 3.80 -16.78 -10.05
CA ILE A 575 2.81 -17.60 -10.76
C ILE A 575 3.34 -19.02 -10.86
N ILE A 576 2.64 -19.98 -10.26
CA ILE A 576 2.96 -21.40 -10.37
C ILE A 576 1.78 -22.12 -11.02
N MET A 577 2.06 -22.87 -12.07
CA MET A 577 1.09 -23.72 -12.74
C MET A 577 1.54 -25.17 -12.58
N THR A 578 0.66 -26.07 -12.16
CA THR A 578 0.97 -27.50 -12.12
C THR A 578 0.30 -28.19 -13.30
N SER A 579 0.97 -29.17 -13.89
CA SER A 579 0.38 -30.04 -14.89
C SER A 579 0.86 -31.47 -14.77
N ASN A 580 -0.04 -32.43 -14.97
CA ASN A 580 0.29 -33.85 -14.98
C ASN A 580 0.64 -34.36 -16.39
N ILE A 581 0.69 -33.47 -17.39
CA ILE A 581 1.13 -33.77 -18.76
C ILE A 581 2.56 -34.34 -18.74
N GLY A 582 2.78 -35.41 -19.51
CA GLY A 582 4.09 -36.06 -19.65
C GLY A 582 4.53 -36.85 -18.42
N SER A 583 3.64 -37.09 -17.45
CA SER A 583 3.97 -37.82 -16.22
C SER A 583 4.44 -39.25 -16.50
N SER A 584 3.78 -39.99 -17.39
CA SER A 584 4.19 -41.34 -17.81
C SER A 584 5.61 -41.38 -18.37
N GLU A 585 5.94 -40.39 -19.18
CA GLU A 585 7.20 -40.32 -19.88
C GLU A 585 8.36 -39.85 -18.99
N ILE A 586 8.07 -38.95 -18.04
CA ILE A 586 8.97 -38.53 -16.97
C ILE A 586 9.27 -39.72 -16.04
N ILE A 587 8.24 -40.51 -15.67
CA ILE A 587 8.42 -41.72 -14.85
C ILE A 587 9.36 -42.72 -15.53
N ASN A 588 9.18 -42.94 -16.83
CA ASN A 588 9.99 -43.88 -17.60
C ASN A 588 11.40 -43.36 -17.95
N LYS A 589 11.78 -42.16 -17.50
CA LYS A 589 13.05 -41.47 -17.84
C LYS A 589 13.34 -41.43 -19.34
N SER A 590 12.29 -41.42 -20.14
CA SER A 590 12.34 -41.61 -21.59
C SER A 590 12.43 -40.30 -22.36
N LEU A 591 12.36 -39.16 -21.68
CA LEU A 591 12.12 -37.88 -22.31
C LEU A 591 13.23 -36.85 -22.05
N THR A 592 13.72 -36.27 -23.14
CA THR A 592 14.57 -35.08 -23.16
C THR A 592 13.72 -33.82 -22.98
N ILE A 593 14.34 -32.70 -22.61
CA ILE A 593 13.69 -31.38 -22.49
C ILE A 593 12.92 -31.01 -23.78
N ASP A 594 13.47 -31.33 -24.95
CA ASP A 594 12.82 -31.10 -26.25
C ASP A 594 11.56 -31.93 -26.44
N GLY A 595 11.56 -33.18 -25.96
CA GLY A 595 10.35 -34.02 -25.95
C GLY A 595 9.25 -33.43 -25.08
N VAL A 596 9.61 -32.82 -23.94
CA VAL A 596 8.65 -32.24 -22.99
C VAL A 596 7.97 -31.03 -23.64
N ARG A 597 8.76 -30.21 -24.33
CA ARG A 597 8.24 -29.07 -25.09
C ARG A 597 7.30 -29.52 -26.21
N ALA A 598 7.62 -30.59 -26.94
CA ALA A 598 6.75 -31.15 -27.97
C ALA A 598 5.42 -31.67 -27.41
N LEU A 599 5.43 -32.26 -26.22
CA LEU A 599 4.20 -32.68 -25.52
C LEU A 599 3.36 -31.48 -25.08
N LEU A 600 3.98 -30.45 -24.50
CA LEU A 600 3.28 -29.22 -24.11
C LEU A 600 2.63 -28.51 -25.29
N LEU A 601 3.29 -28.48 -26.45
CA LEU A 601 2.75 -27.88 -27.68
C LEU A 601 1.49 -28.57 -28.21
N ARG A 602 1.18 -29.79 -27.76
CA ARG A 602 -0.10 -30.46 -28.07
C ARG A 602 -1.26 -29.95 -27.23
N SER A 603 -0.97 -29.45 -26.02
CA SER A 603 -1.98 -29.01 -25.05
C SER A 603 -2.08 -27.49 -24.92
N PHE A 604 -1.00 -26.77 -25.19
CA PHE A 604 -0.92 -25.32 -25.06
C PHE A 604 -0.40 -24.66 -26.33
N ARG A 605 -0.84 -23.42 -26.56
CA ARG A 605 -0.33 -22.59 -27.67
C ARG A 605 1.13 -22.21 -27.43
N PRO A 606 1.95 -22.06 -28.49
CA PRO A 606 3.34 -21.61 -28.37
C PRO A 606 3.49 -20.28 -27.63
N GLU A 607 2.54 -19.36 -27.85
CA GLU A 607 2.46 -18.05 -27.17
C GLU A 607 2.50 -18.21 -25.65
N PHE A 608 1.68 -19.10 -25.09
CA PHE A 608 1.61 -19.34 -23.65
C PHE A 608 2.91 -19.90 -23.11
N ILE A 609 3.46 -20.93 -23.76
CA ILE A 609 4.69 -21.60 -23.31
C ILE A 609 5.88 -20.63 -23.29
N ASN A 610 5.98 -19.73 -24.28
CA ASN A 610 7.08 -18.78 -24.39
C ASN A 610 7.00 -17.62 -23.38
N ARG A 611 5.87 -17.43 -22.70
CA ARG A 611 5.70 -16.43 -21.62
C ARG A 611 5.94 -17.00 -20.22
N ILE A 612 6.27 -18.28 -20.12
CA ILE A 612 6.65 -18.92 -18.85
C ILE A 612 8.16 -18.81 -18.71
N ASP A 613 8.64 -18.35 -17.57
CA ASP A 613 10.08 -18.14 -17.36
C ASP A 613 10.83 -19.48 -17.28
N GLU A 614 10.28 -20.46 -16.56
CA GLU A 614 10.89 -21.78 -16.42
C GLU A 614 9.86 -22.92 -16.44
N ILE A 615 10.15 -23.95 -17.23
CA ILE A 615 9.43 -25.23 -17.21
C ILE A 615 10.21 -26.17 -16.28
N VAL A 616 9.59 -26.54 -15.17
CA VAL A 616 10.27 -27.22 -14.05
C VAL A 616 9.82 -28.68 -13.97
N PRO A 617 10.68 -29.65 -14.36
CA PRO A 617 10.37 -31.06 -14.24
C PRO A 617 10.55 -31.55 -12.79
N PHE A 618 9.60 -32.36 -12.32
CA PHE A 618 9.63 -33.04 -11.02
C PHE A 618 9.86 -34.53 -11.22
N ASN A 619 10.88 -35.04 -10.55
CA ASN A 619 11.29 -36.43 -10.67
C ASN A 619 10.44 -37.34 -9.75
N PRO A 620 10.24 -38.62 -10.14
CA PRO A 620 9.71 -39.64 -9.24
C PRO A 620 10.57 -39.75 -7.97
N LEU A 621 9.92 -40.02 -6.83
CA LEU A 621 10.61 -40.13 -5.54
C LEU A 621 11.36 -41.46 -5.45
N SER A 622 12.65 -41.41 -5.11
CA SER A 622 13.43 -42.61 -4.83
C SER A 622 13.07 -43.15 -3.43
N PRO A 623 13.28 -44.46 -3.15
CA PRO A 623 13.02 -45.02 -1.83
C PRO A 623 13.75 -44.29 -0.68
N ALA A 624 14.98 -43.83 -0.93
CA ALA A 624 15.73 -43.02 0.03
C ALA A 624 15.04 -41.68 0.34
N VAL A 625 14.54 -41.00 -0.70
CA VAL A 625 13.80 -39.74 -0.54
C VAL A 625 12.48 -39.96 0.19
N VAL A 626 11.79 -41.07 -0.07
CA VAL A 626 10.55 -41.43 0.66
C VAL A 626 10.85 -41.60 2.15
N CYS A 627 11.94 -42.28 2.52
CA CYS A 627 12.37 -42.38 3.92
C CYS A 627 12.64 -41.01 4.56
N ASP A 628 13.29 -40.08 3.84
CA ASP A 628 13.52 -38.73 4.35
C ASP A 628 12.21 -37.97 4.58
N ILE A 629 11.23 -38.12 3.70
CA ILE A 629 9.89 -37.53 3.87
C ILE A 629 9.19 -38.11 5.11
N VAL A 630 9.28 -39.43 5.32
CA VAL A 630 8.73 -40.07 6.53
C VAL A 630 9.40 -39.54 7.79
N LYS A 631 10.74 -39.39 7.80
CA LYS A 631 11.48 -38.80 8.92
C LYS A 631 11.01 -37.38 9.23
N LEU A 632 10.76 -36.56 8.19
CA LEU A 632 10.23 -35.21 8.35
C LEU A 632 8.83 -35.20 8.99
N GLU A 633 7.91 -36.03 8.50
CA GLU A 633 6.55 -36.10 9.07
C GLU A 633 6.53 -36.63 10.51
N LEU A 634 7.34 -37.64 10.83
CA LEU A 634 7.52 -38.12 12.21
C LEU A 634 8.13 -37.06 13.12
N SER A 635 9.07 -36.26 12.61
CA SER A 635 9.66 -35.15 13.36
C SER A 635 8.64 -34.04 13.66
N LYS A 636 7.72 -33.76 12.73
CA LYS A 636 6.59 -32.84 12.96
C LYS A 636 5.66 -33.37 14.05
N LEU A 637 5.36 -34.67 14.04
CA LEU A 637 4.58 -35.32 15.09
C LEU A 637 5.27 -35.20 16.46
N LYS A 638 6.57 -35.52 16.52
CA LYS A 638 7.40 -35.39 17.74
C LYS A 638 7.32 -33.98 18.33
N LYS A 639 7.50 -32.94 17.50
CA LYS A 639 7.38 -31.54 17.93
C LYS A 639 5.99 -31.17 18.44
N ARG A 640 4.92 -31.71 17.83
CA ARG A 640 3.55 -31.45 18.27
C ARG A 640 3.28 -32.08 19.63
N VAL A 641 3.73 -33.32 19.83
CA VAL A 641 3.51 -34.05 21.08
C VAL A 641 4.32 -33.45 22.23
N ILE A 642 5.59 -33.07 22.00
CA ILE A 642 6.40 -32.43 23.05
C ILE A 642 5.83 -31.08 23.46
N ASN A 643 5.33 -30.27 22.53
CA ASN A 643 4.78 -28.95 22.87
C ASN A 643 3.43 -29.02 23.61
N ASN A 644 2.58 -29.99 23.27
CA ASN A 644 1.22 -30.06 23.81
C ASN A 644 1.10 -30.93 25.07
N HIS A 645 1.98 -31.90 25.23
CA HIS A 645 1.91 -32.90 26.30
C HIS A 645 3.23 -33.08 27.06
N ASN A 646 4.28 -32.31 26.72
CA ASN A 646 5.61 -32.41 27.31
C ASN A 646 6.15 -33.86 27.34
N LEU A 647 5.84 -34.60 26.27
CA LEU A 647 6.18 -36.00 26.04
C LEU A 647 7.27 -36.10 24.97
N VAL A 648 8.33 -36.87 25.25
CA VAL A 648 9.43 -37.05 24.30
C VAL A 648 9.24 -38.35 23.53
N ILE A 649 8.95 -38.25 22.23
CA ILE A 649 8.85 -39.41 21.35
C ILE A 649 10.15 -39.57 20.55
N ASN A 650 10.70 -40.78 20.56
CA ASN A 650 11.80 -41.20 19.70
C ASN A 650 11.29 -42.26 18.71
N PHE A 651 11.96 -42.37 17.56
CA PHE A 651 11.63 -43.33 16.52
C PHE A 651 12.93 -43.92 15.97
N ASP A 652 12.92 -45.22 15.69
CA ASP A 652 14.07 -45.91 15.09
C ASP A 652 14.02 -45.92 13.55
N ASP A 653 15.12 -46.32 12.90
CA ASP A 653 15.12 -46.41 11.42
C ASP A 653 14.19 -47.53 10.90
N LYS A 654 13.82 -48.50 11.74
CA LYS A 654 12.89 -49.58 11.37
C LYS A 654 11.50 -49.05 11.11
N ILE A 655 10.96 -48.19 12.00
CA ILE A 655 9.64 -47.59 11.79
C ILE A 655 9.62 -46.68 10.57
N VAL A 656 10.71 -45.95 10.31
CA VAL A 656 10.84 -45.11 9.11
C VAL A 656 10.72 -45.94 7.84
N LYS A 657 11.51 -47.01 7.74
CA LYS A 657 11.51 -47.89 6.56
C LYS A 657 10.16 -48.61 6.42
N PHE A 658 9.59 -49.08 7.52
CA PHE A 658 8.30 -49.76 7.52
C PHE A 658 7.17 -48.85 7.02
N VAL A 659 7.14 -47.60 7.46
CA VAL A 659 6.14 -46.62 6.96
C VAL A 659 6.41 -46.29 5.50
N ALA A 660 7.67 -46.12 5.09
CA ALA A 660 8.01 -45.85 3.69
C ALA A 660 7.53 -46.97 2.75
N ASP A 661 7.79 -48.23 3.10
CA ASP A 661 7.43 -49.40 2.28
C ASP A 661 5.91 -49.63 2.21
N ASN A 662 5.16 -49.35 3.28
CA ASN A 662 3.72 -49.61 3.34
C ASN A 662 2.83 -48.42 2.96
N ALA A 663 3.35 -47.20 3.00
CA ALA A 663 2.56 -45.99 2.76
C ALA A 663 2.85 -45.30 1.42
N TYR A 664 3.97 -45.62 0.76
CA TYR A 664 4.28 -45.07 -0.56
C TYR A 664 3.51 -45.81 -1.66
N ASP A 665 2.89 -45.04 -2.55
CA ASP A 665 2.22 -45.55 -3.74
C ASP A 665 2.81 -44.85 -4.97
N SER A 666 3.26 -45.62 -5.97
CA SER A 666 3.81 -45.07 -7.21
C SER A 666 2.82 -44.18 -7.99
N ALA A 667 1.51 -44.40 -7.86
CA ALA A 667 0.47 -43.63 -8.54
C ALA A 667 0.13 -42.32 -7.80
N PHE A 668 0.18 -42.32 -6.47
CA PHE A 668 -0.21 -41.17 -5.63
C PHE A 668 0.97 -40.48 -4.91
N GLY A 669 2.19 -40.96 -5.12
CA GLY A 669 3.42 -40.46 -4.52
C GLY A 669 3.41 -40.52 -2.99
N ALA A 670 3.91 -39.46 -2.35
CA ALA A 670 4.00 -39.34 -0.90
C ALA A 670 2.66 -38.99 -0.21
N ARG A 671 1.56 -38.77 -0.95
CA ARG A 671 0.26 -38.35 -0.39
C ARG A 671 -0.28 -39.29 0.71
N PRO A 672 -0.18 -40.63 0.61
CA PRO A 672 -0.76 -41.52 1.62
C PRO A 672 0.04 -41.57 2.93
N ILE A 673 1.30 -41.14 2.95
CA ILE A 673 2.22 -41.22 4.11
C ILE A 673 1.60 -40.56 5.35
N LYS A 674 1.12 -39.32 5.22
CA LYS A 674 0.52 -38.58 6.34
C LYS A 674 -0.70 -39.30 6.91
N ARG A 675 -1.56 -39.83 6.04
CA ARG A 675 -2.75 -40.59 6.44
C ARG A 675 -2.39 -41.92 7.11
N TYR A 676 -1.32 -42.58 6.65
CA TYR A 676 -0.82 -43.79 7.26
C TYR A 676 -0.27 -43.54 8.67
N ILE A 677 0.52 -42.49 8.86
CA ILE A 677 1.03 -42.06 10.17
C ILE A 677 -0.14 -41.73 11.11
N GLN A 678 -1.12 -40.96 10.65
CA GLN A 678 -2.31 -40.65 11.44
C GLN A 678 -3.05 -41.91 11.89
N LYS A 679 -3.35 -42.82 10.95
CA LYS A 679 -4.13 -44.03 11.23
C LYS A 679 -3.40 -45.01 12.16
N ASN A 680 -2.10 -45.23 11.96
CA ASN A 680 -1.37 -46.34 12.59
C ASN A 680 -0.46 -45.90 13.75
N ILE A 681 -0.06 -44.63 13.80
CA ILE A 681 0.84 -44.08 14.82
C ILE A 681 0.09 -43.10 15.72
N GLU A 682 -0.51 -42.03 15.17
CA GLU A 682 -1.19 -41.00 15.98
C GLU A 682 -2.36 -41.60 16.79
N ASN A 683 -3.18 -42.46 16.19
CA ASN A 683 -4.26 -43.13 16.91
C ASN A 683 -3.79 -43.99 18.08
N LYS A 684 -2.64 -44.68 17.94
CA LYS A 684 -2.06 -45.49 19.03
C LYS A 684 -1.55 -44.60 20.16
N LEU A 685 -0.81 -43.54 19.81
CA LEU A 685 -0.35 -42.54 20.79
C LEU A 685 -1.50 -41.91 21.56
N ALA A 686 -2.55 -41.47 20.85
CA ALA A 686 -3.72 -40.86 21.46
C ALA A 686 -4.42 -41.82 22.44
N MET A 687 -4.53 -43.10 22.07
CA MET A 687 -5.14 -44.12 22.94
C MET A 687 -4.33 -44.34 24.22
N GLU A 688 -3.00 -44.42 24.14
CA GLU A 688 -2.14 -44.63 25.31
C GLU A 688 -2.07 -43.40 26.23
N ILE A 689 -2.10 -42.19 25.67
CA ILE A 689 -2.23 -40.95 26.45
C ILE A 689 -3.58 -40.90 27.19
N ILE A 690 -4.69 -41.22 26.52
CA ILE A 690 -6.03 -41.19 27.13
C ILE A 690 -6.18 -42.27 28.22
N LYS A 691 -5.55 -43.43 28.06
CA LYS A 691 -5.52 -44.48 29.09
C LYS A 691 -4.68 -44.12 30.32
N GLY A 692 -3.85 -43.07 30.24
CA GLY A 692 -2.91 -42.69 31.29
C GLY A 692 -1.63 -43.53 31.34
N ASN A 693 -1.35 -44.30 30.29
CA ASN A 693 -0.12 -45.11 30.18
C ASN A 693 1.10 -44.28 29.75
N LEU A 694 0.87 -43.05 29.28
CA LEU A 694 1.88 -42.05 28.94
C LEU A 694 1.53 -40.77 29.70
N VAL A 695 2.43 -40.34 30.59
CA VAL A 695 2.25 -39.15 31.42
C VAL A 695 3.33 -38.10 31.14
N GLU A 696 3.07 -36.88 31.60
CA GLU A 696 3.96 -35.74 31.36
C GLU A 696 5.40 -36.04 31.79
N GLY A 697 6.37 -35.80 30.90
CA GLY A 697 7.80 -36.06 31.14
C GLY A 697 8.30 -37.44 30.65
N ASP A 698 7.41 -38.34 30.21
CA ASP A 698 7.82 -39.66 29.73
C ASP A 698 8.58 -39.62 28.40
N VAL A 699 9.44 -40.62 28.21
CA VAL A 699 10.14 -40.90 26.96
C VAL A 699 9.60 -42.19 26.35
N ALA A 700 9.00 -42.10 25.15
CA ALA A 700 8.46 -43.23 24.41
C ALA A 700 9.26 -43.50 23.13
N LEU A 701 9.55 -44.77 22.84
CA LEU A 701 10.18 -45.22 21.60
C LEU A 701 9.14 -45.91 20.69
N LEU A 702 8.96 -45.37 19.49
CA LEU A 702 8.22 -45.99 18.40
C LEU A 702 9.14 -46.91 17.59
N THR A 703 8.78 -48.18 17.51
CA THR A 703 9.51 -49.21 16.75
C THR A 703 8.53 -50.16 16.05
N VAL A 704 9.06 -51.12 15.30
CA VAL A 704 8.30 -52.18 14.63
C VAL A 704 8.77 -53.52 15.17
N SER A 705 7.83 -54.35 15.64
CA SER A 705 8.13 -55.69 16.11
C SER A 705 8.32 -56.68 14.97
N ASN A 706 8.87 -57.86 15.29
CA ASN A 706 9.16 -58.90 14.31
C ASN A 706 7.91 -59.39 13.54
N ASN A 707 6.71 -59.11 14.05
CA ASN A 707 5.43 -59.43 13.40
C ASN A 707 4.89 -58.27 12.53
N ASN A 708 5.72 -57.28 12.19
CA ASN A 708 5.32 -56.11 11.40
C ASN A 708 4.23 -55.26 12.07
N VAL A 709 4.22 -55.21 13.41
CA VAL A 709 3.28 -54.38 14.17
C VAL A 709 4.04 -53.19 14.76
N ILE A 710 3.47 -52.00 14.61
CA ILE A 710 4.01 -50.77 15.24
C ILE A 710 3.82 -50.89 16.75
N GLU A 711 4.91 -50.82 17.50
CA GLU A 711 4.92 -50.89 18.95
C GLU A 711 5.40 -49.56 19.55
N LEU A 712 4.86 -49.27 20.73
CA LEU A 712 5.26 -48.13 21.54
C LEU A 712 5.85 -48.68 22.84
N GLN A 713 7.14 -48.43 23.05
CA GLN A 713 7.86 -48.85 24.24
C GLN A 713 8.04 -47.64 25.15
N THR A 714 7.52 -47.72 26.36
CA THR A 714 7.79 -46.74 27.43
C THR A 714 8.97 -47.24 28.24
N ASN A 715 9.96 -46.36 28.48
CA ASN A 715 10.94 -46.62 29.51
C ASN A 715 10.30 -46.24 30.85
N ASN A 716 9.85 -47.23 31.62
CA ASN A 716 9.59 -47.04 33.05
C ASN A 716 10.90 -46.80 33.80
#